data_AF-A0A2U1M7Z0-F1
#
_entry.id   AF-A0A2U1M7Z0-F1
#
_cell.length_a   1.000
_cell.length_b   1.000
_cell.length_c   1.000
_cell.angle_alpha   90.00
_cell.angle_beta   90.00
_cell.angle_gamma   90.00
#
_symmetry.space_group_name_H-M   'P 1'
#
loop_
_entity.id
_entity.type
_entity.pdbx_description
1 polymer ?
#
loop_
_entity_poly.entity_id
_entity_poly.type
_entity_poly.pdbx_seq_one_letter_code
_entity_poly.pdbx_strand_id
1 'polypeptide(L)'
;MVETYTRLLLIQPHSLFRSHLSHLHQRNPSILNKPSATLLVLEILNYRLFSLYRYQGKSKTLMYDVTKILSTLKGKRGDHRVFRLAENLCMNLILSLREFFFVRKEGKGPTEFTETLNRITVVNLAIIIKTRGIADAEHLLYLQTMLEQILATSQHTWSGKTLRYFPPVLCDALIGRIDNRGLSIQAWQQAEATVINQCTQLLTPSANPTYVMTYINTSFPQHRKYLCAGAWVLMRGHPENINSANLGRVLREFSPEEVTANIYAMVDVLLHNMQMELQHGHLLQDLIMKACANLAYFIWNHELLPLDILLLALIDRDDDPHALRIVVNLLERQEIQQRIKFYVANRGKPEHWLQTGPFKRIDLQKALGNHLSWKERYPTFFDDIAARLLPVIPLIIYRLIENDAAEAADRVLQFYSTFLHYYPLNVTFVRDILAYFYGHLPGKLIFRILNVLDIKKMPFSESFPHHVNASNAMCPPLEYFASLLFNIVHNVIPQCHSKVDTSNNGARTIINRNPTSQPGSTNAYEGQKAFYQIQDPGTSTQLILETAIIEIMSLPVTAAQIVTALVQIIVHIQATLTQSNQGFHGPSTSSGQGSALPASPSGASTDSLGRGRQTPNPMGFVSRSGYASQQLSCLMIQACGLLLAQLPAEFHIQLYAEASRVIKETWWLTDAKRSTSELDSAVGYALLDPTWAAQDNTSTVIGNVVALLHSFFSNLPQEWLDKTHLLVNHLRPIKSVAMLRIAFRIVAPLLPRLANAHNLFSKTLELLLNMMVDVFGRNSQPSTPVEASEITDLIDFLHHIVHYEGQGGPVQPNSKARPDVLALCGRAIENLRTDVQHLLSHLKTDASGSIYAATHPKLFQSPS
;
A
#
# COMPACT_ATOMS: atom_id res chain seq x y z
N MET A 1 -20.24 -14.15 28.02
CA MET A 1 -20.36 -12.68 28.17
C MET A 1 -19.38 -11.91 27.30
N VAL A 2 -18.05 -12.01 27.49
CA VAL A 2 -17.06 -11.28 26.67
C VAL A 2 -17.23 -11.54 25.16
N GLU A 3 -17.21 -12.82 24.76
CA GLU A 3 -17.41 -13.20 23.35
C GLU A 3 -18.79 -12.76 22.81
N THR A 4 -19.82 -12.80 23.65
CA THR A 4 -21.17 -12.29 23.32
C THR A 4 -21.14 -10.79 23.06
N TYR A 5 -20.48 -10.01 23.93
CA TYR A 5 -20.31 -8.58 23.79
C TYR A 5 -19.59 -8.21 22.48
N THR A 6 -18.50 -8.90 22.16
CA THR A 6 -17.77 -8.65 20.91
C THR A 6 -18.61 -8.97 19.68
N ARG A 7 -19.41 -10.05 19.71
CA ARG A 7 -20.31 -10.39 18.60
C ARG A 7 -21.43 -9.37 18.41
N LEU A 8 -22.00 -8.83 19.49
CA LEU A 8 -23.01 -7.77 19.40
C LEU A 8 -22.46 -6.53 18.68
N LEU A 9 -21.23 -6.14 18.98
CA LEU A 9 -20.57 -5.02 18.30
C LEU A 9 -20.34 -5.28 16.80
N LEU A 10 -20.13 -6.53 16.41
CA LEU A 10 -19.96 -6.90 15.00
C LEU A 10 -21.28 -6.89 14.21
N ILE A 11 -22.42 -7.17 14.85
CA ILE A 11 -23.74 -7.20 14.19
C ILE A 11 -24.24 -5.79 13.84
N GLN A 12 -23.97 -4.79 14.68
CA GLN A 12 -24.38 -3.40 14.48
C GLN A 12 -23.18 -2.44 14.65
N PRO A 13 -22.20 -2.50 13.71
CA PRO A 13 -20.91 -1.84 13.88
C PRO A 13 -21.02 -0.31 13.90
N HIS A 14 -22.02 0.29 13.25
CA HIS A 14 -22.18 1.76 13.24
C HIS A 14 -22.92 2.28 14.47
N SER A 15 -24.02 1.62 14.84
CA SER A 15 -24.89 2.09 15.92
C SER A 15 -24.25 1.91 17.30
N LEU A 16 -23.56 0.79 17.52
CA LEU A 16 -23.03 0.41 18.82
C LEU A 16 -21.57 0.81 19.04
N PHE A 17 -20.83 1.13 17.98
CA PHE A 17 -19.41 1.45 18.13
C PHE A 17 -19.20 2.73 18.93
N ARG A 18 -18.29 2.64 19.89
CA ARG A 18 -17.67 3.77 20.59
C ARG A 18 -16.17 3.49 20.63
N SER A 19 -15.34 4.53 20.62
CA SER A 19 -13.91 4.36 20.88
C SER A 19 -13.76 3.81 22.30
N HIS A 20 -13.42 2.53 22.44
CA HIS A 20 -13.54 1.82 23.72
C HIS A 20 -12.58 2.41 24.75
N LEU A 21 -11.32 2.65 24.37
CA LEU A 21 -10.35 3.28 25.26
C LEU A 21 -10.75 4.71 25.61
N SER A 22 -11.10 5.54 24.64
CA SER A 22 -11.45 6.94 24.90
C SER A 22 -12.74 7.05 25.74
N HIS A 23 -13.74 6.23 25.45
CA HIS A 23 -15.00 6.18 26.20
C HIS A 23 -14.81 5.67 27.63
N LEU A 24 -13.98 4.65 27.84
CA LEU A 24 -13.64 4.15 29.17
C LEU A 24 -12.85 5.19 29.97
N HIS A 25 -11.87 5.88 29.35
CA HIS A 25 -11.15 6.98 30.00
C HIS A 25 -12.09 8.12 30.43
N GLN A 26 -13.07 8.46 29.59
CA GLN A 26 -14.01 9.55 29.88
C GLN A 26 -15.03 9.18 30.97
N ARG A 27 -15.65 7.99 30.88
CA ARG A 27 -16.72 7.61 31.80
C ARG A 27 -16.21 6.99 33.09
N ASN A 28 -15.11 6.24 33.05
CA ASN A 28 -14.65 5.43 34.17
C ASN A 28 -13.11 5.32 34.20
N PRO A 29 -12.36 6.43 34.38
CA PRO A 29 -10.90 6.41 34.34
C PRO A 29 -10.29 5.47 35.40
N SER A 30 -10.94 5.35 36.57
CA SER A 30 -10.51 4.46 37.65
C SER A 30 -10.54 2.97 37.29
N ILE A 31 -11.37 2.57 36.31
CA ILE A 31 -11.47 1.18 35.87
C ILE A 31 -10.27 0.78 35.00
N LEU A 32 -9.82 1.66 34.10
CA LEU A 32 -8.66 1.37 33.25
C LEU A 32 -7.33 1.31 34.00
N ASN A 33 -7.28 1.86 35.22
CA ASN A 33 -6.15 1.71 36.12
C ASN A 33 -6.08 0.32 36.77
N LYS A 34 -7.13 -0.52 36.65
CA LYS A 34 -7.12 -1.90 37.15
C LYS A 34 -6.46 -2.82 36.10
N PRO A 35 -5.39 -3.55 36.43
CA PRO A 35 -4.65 -4.37 35.45
C PRO A 35 -5.54 -5.40 34.71
N SER A 36 -6.51 -6.00 35.41
CA SER A 36 -7.45 -6.95 34.80
C SER A 36 -8.33 -6.33 33.71
N ALA A 37 -8.75 -5.07 33.90
CA ALA A 37 -9.56 -4.36 32.92
C ALA A 37 -8.72 -3.96 31.71
N THR A 38 -7.50 -3.45 31.93
CA THR A 38 -6.55 -3.10 30.87
C THR A 38 -6.23 -4.31 29.99
N LEU A 39 -5.89 -5.46 30.62
CA LEU A 39 -5.64 -6.71 29.90
C LEU A 39 -6.84 -7.12 29.05
N LEU A 40 -8.03 -7.20 29.64
CA LEU A 40 -9.22 -7.63 28.93
C LEU A 40 -9.53 -6.72 27.73
N VAL A 41 -9.43 -5.40 27.91
CA VAL A 41 -9.67 -4.42 26.86
C VAL A 41 -8.66 -4.59 25.72
N LEU A 42 -7.37 -4.71 26.03
CA LEU A 42 -6.33 -4.94 25.02
C LEU A 42 -6.52 -6.29 24.29
N GLU A 43 -6.88 -7.36 24.99
CA GLU A 43 -7.14 -8.67 24.38
C GLU A 43 -8.32 -8.60 23.39
N ILE A 44 -9.41 -7.95 23.80
CA ILE A 44 -10.59 -7.75 22.93
C ILE A 44 -10.22 -6.89 21.71
N LEU A 45 -9.47 -5.80 21.92
CA LEU A 45 -9.06 -4.91 20.83
C LEU A 45 -8.17 -5.63 19.82
N ASN A 46 -7.20 -6.41 20.27
CA ASN A 46 -6.25 -7.10 19.39
C ASN A 46 -6.89 -8.26 18.63
N TYR A 47 -7.64 -9.12 19.32
CA TYR A 47 -8.04 -10.42 18.77
C TYR A 47 -9.51 -10.52 18.35
N ARG A 48 -10.33 -9.48 18.59
CA ARG A 48 -11.77 -9.49 18.26
C ARG A 48 -12.25 -8.22 17.56
N LEU A 49 -11.80 -7.05 17.97
CA LEU A 49 -12.32 -5.77 17.48
C LEU A 49 -11.36 -5.01 16.56
N PHE A 50 -10.17 -5.55 16.29
CA PHE A 50 -9.19 -4.87 15.44
C PHE A 50 -9.75 -4.57 14.03
N SER A 51 -10.43 -5.54 13.41
CA SER A 51 -11.12 -5.35 12.13
C SER A 51 -12.19 -4.26 12.21
N LEU A 52 -12.93 -4.17 13.33
CA LEU A 52 -13.97 -3.15 13.54
C LEU A 52 -13.36 -1.74 13.59
N TYR A 53 -12.22 -1.55 14.25
CA TYR A 53 -11.53 -0.24 14.26
C TYR A 53 -11.03 0.16 12.87
N ARG A 54 -10.59 -0.81 12.06
CA ARG A 54 -10.21 -0.59 10.67
C ARG A 54 -11.40 -0.12 9.84
N TYR A 55 -12.53 -0.83 9.95
CA TYR A 55 -13.77 -0.48 9.27
C TYR A 55 -14.31 0.90 9.64
N GLN A 56 -14.20 1.28 10.91
CA GLN A 56 -14.61 2.59 11.40
C GLN A 56 -13.59 3.72 11.10
N GLY A 57 -12.46 3.41 10.46
CA GLY A 57 -11.40 4.39 10.19
C GLY A 57 -10.77 4.96 11.46
N LYS A 58 -10.71 4.19 12.55
CA LYS A 58 -10.21 4.62 13.87
C LYS A 58 -8.88 3.98 14.29
N SER A 59 -8.21 3.25 13.38
CA SER A 59 -6.91 2.62 13.67
C SER A 59 -5.84 3.62 14.12
N LYS A 60 -5.69 4.77 13.42
CA LYS A 60 -4.71 5.82 13.80
C LYS A 60 -4.97 6.35 15.21
N THR A 61 -6.22 6.64 15.56
CA THR A 61 -6.61 7.09 16.91
C THR A 61 -6.28 6.04 17.96
N LEU A 62 -6.65 4.77 17.71
CA LEU A 62 -6.37 3.67 18.62
C LEU A 62 -4.86 3.46 18.81
N MET A 63 -4.06 3.59 17.74
CA MET A 63 -2.61 3.52 17.80
C MET A 63 -2.05 4.53 18.79
N TYR A 64 -2.43 5.81 18.70
CA TYR A 64 -1.97 6.83 19.65
C TYR A 64 -2.40 6.53 21.10
N ASP A 65 -3.62 6.04 21.32
CA ASP A 65 -4.09 5.68 22.66
C ASP A 65 -3.27 4.50 23.24
N VAL A 66 -2.92 3.51 22.41
CA VAL A 66 -2.09 2.37 22.81
C VAL A 66 -0.64 2.78 23.06
N THR A 67 -0.09 3.68 22.24
CA THR A 67 1.27 4.20 22.44
C THR A 67 1.42 4.92 23.78
N LYS A 68 0.40 5.67 24.22
CA LYS A 68 0.39 6.26 25.56
C LYS A 68 0.40 5.22 26.67
N ILE A 69 -0.30 4.10 26.49
CA ILE A 69 -0.23 2.98 27.45
C ILE A 69 1.20 2.44 27.50
N LEU A 70 1.82 2.19 26.34
CA LEU A 70 3.19 1.68 26.25
C LEU A 70 4.21 2.62 26.91
N SER A 71 4.11 3.93 26.68
CA SER A 71 5.03 4.91 27.27
C SER A 71 5.00 4.90 28.80
N THR A 72 3.85 4.58 29.41
CA THR A 72 3.73 4.41 30.87
C THR A 72 4.20 3.07 31.41
N LEU A 73 4.28 2.02 30.58
CA LEU A 73 4.60 0.65 31.00
C LEU A 73 6.06 0.25 30.74
N LYS A 74 6.70 0.85 29.74
CA LYS A 74 8.01 0.41 29.22
C LYS A 74 9.13 0.29 30.28
N GLY A 75 9.14 1.20 31.26
CA GLY A 75 10.08 1.20 32.38
C GLY A 75 9.56 0.56 33.68
N LYS A 76 8.32 0.06 33.72
CA LYS A 76 7.73 -0.51 34.95
C LYS A 76 8.14 -1.96 35.13
N ARG A 77 8.75 -2.26 36.27
CA ARG A 77 9.19 -3.61 36.63
C ARG A 77 8.02 -4.59 36.69
N GLY A 78 8.16 -5.69 35.97
CA GLY A 78 7.23 -6.82 36.05
C GLY A 78 5.93 -6.74 35.28
N ASP A 79 5.59 -5.61 34.66
CA ASP A 79 4.36 -5.44 33.87
C ASP A 79 4.49 -5.97 32.42
N HIS A 80 5.17 -7.11 32.28
CA HIS A 80 5.55 -7.71 30.99
C HIS A 80 4.34 -8.09 30.15
N ARG A 81 3.29 -8.66 30.76
CA ARG A 81 2.12 -9.16 30.02
C ARG A 81 1.35 -8.04 29.34
N VAL A 82 0.92 -7.01 30.10
CA VAL A 82 0.20 -5.86 29.53
C VAL A 82 1.05 -5.17 28.48
N PHE A 83 2.34 -4.94 28.77
CA PHE A 83 3.24 -4.28 27.83
C PHE A 83 3.32 -5.02 26.49
N ARG A 84 3.59 -6.34 26.53
CA ARG A 84 3.73 -7.13 25.29
C ARG A 84 2.42 -7.27 24.52
N LEU A 85 1.29 -7.35 25.21
CA LEU A 85 -0.01 -7.38 24.57
C LEU A 85 -0.33 -6.03 23.88
N ALA A 86 -0.02 -4.90 24.54
CA ALA A 86 -0.16 -3.57 23.97
C ALA A 86 0.80 -3.37 22.77
N GLU A 87 2.04 -3.85 22.88
CA GLU A 87 3.04 -3.77 21.82
C GLU A 87 2.56 -4.58 20.61
N ASN A 88 2.07 -5.81 20.80
CA ASN A 88 1.53 -6.66 19.74
C ASN A 88 0.31 -6.04 19.04
N LEU A 89 -0.62 -5.44 19.79
CA LEU A 89 -1.73 -4.67 19.21
C LEU A 89 -1.21 -3.49 18.38
N CYS A 90 -0.21 -2.77 18.89
CA CYS A 90 0.38 -1.64 18.17
C CYS A 90 1.11 -2.07 16.89
N MET A 91 1.77 -3.24 16.87
CA MET A 91 2.35 -3.82 15.65
C MET A 91 1.27 -4.02 14.58
N ASN A 92 0.15 -4.68 14.94
CA ASN A 92 -0.98 -4.89 14.03
C ASN A 92 -1.54 -3.53 13.54
N LEU A 93 -1.67 -2.54 14.42
CA LEU A 93 -2.15 -1.21 14.04
C LEU A 93 -1.24 -0.53 13.02
N ILE A 94 0.09 -0.52 13.24
CA ILE A 94 1.06 0.04 12.30
C ILE A 94 1.00 -0.68 10.96
N LEU A 95 1.05 -2.02 10.98
CA LEU A 95 1.00 -2.86 9.76
C LEU A 95 -0.33 -2.79 9.01
N SER A 96 -1.38 -2.24 9.62
CA SER A 96 -2.67 -2.00 8.94
C SER A 96 -2.81 -0.66 8.26
N LEU A 97 -1.84 0.25 8.47
CA LEU A 97 -1.89 1.57 7.85
C LEU A 97 -1.62 1.43 6.35
N ARG A 98 -2.50 2.01 5.54
CA ARG A 98 -2.39 2.02 4.07
C ARG A 98 -1.91 3.35 3.50
N GLU A 99 -1.80 4.35 4.38
CA GLU A 99 -1.53 5.73 4.02
C GLU A 99 -0.52 6.32 4.99
N PHE A 100 0.06 7.45 4.58
CA PHE A 100 0.92 8.25 5.42
C PHE A 100 0.21 8.65 6.74
N PHE A 101 0.99 8.81 7.80
CA PHE A 101 0.50 9.20 9.12
C PHE A 101 1.52 10.04 9.88
N PHE A 102 1.03 10.84 10.82
CA PHE A 102 1.88 11.65 11.69
C PHE A 102 2.31 10.81 12.90
N VAL A 103 3.61 10.71 13.19
CA VAL A 103 4.09 9.97 14.38
C VAL A 103 3.78 10.77 15.65
N ARG A 104 3.89 12.11 15.58
CA ARG A 104 3.39 13.02 16.61
C ARG A 104 2.49 14.09 15.99
N LYS A 105 1.36 14.35 16.63
CA LYS A 105 0.42 15.41 16.21
C LYS A 105 1.03 16.81 16.26
N GLU A 106 1.97 17.05 17.18
CA GLU A 106 2.61 18.36 17.40
C GLU A 106 3.89 18.56 16.55
N GLY A 107 4.34 17.53 15.82
CA GLY A 107 5.47 17.65 14.90
C GLY A 107 6.87 17.85 15.53
N LYS A 108 7.00 17.85 16.86
CA LYS A 108 8.29 18.10 17.55
C LYS A 108 8.67 16.96 18.48
N GLY A 109 9.97 16.69 18.63
CA GLY A 109 10.54 15.76 19.62
C GLY A 109 10.41 14.27 19.25
N PRO A 110 11.13 13.39 19.97
CA PRO A 110 11.19 11.97 19.64
C PRO A 110 9.83 11.29 19.76
N THR A 111 9.65 10.21 19.00
CA THR A 111 8.48 9.34 19.13
C THR A 111 8.37 8.67 20.51
N GLU A 112 7.13 8.38 20.91
CA GLU A 112 6.82 7.60 22.12
C GLU A 112 6.88 6.07 21.88
N PHE A 113 7.15 5.66 20.64
CA PHE A 113 7.30 4.25 20.26
C PHE A 113 8.51 3.60 20.95
N THR A 114 8.37 2.30 21.19
CA THR A 114 9.48 1.43 21.56
C THR A 114 10.41 1.26 20.35
N GLU A 115 11.66 0.84 20.59
CA GLU A 115 12.57 0.55 19.48
C GLU A 115 11.96 -0.48 18.50
N THR A 116 11.30 -1.52 18.99
CA THR A 116 10.58 -2.49 18.16
C THR A 116 9.56 -1.82 17.22
N LEU A 117 8.73 -0.91 17.75
CA LEU A 117 7.70 -0.23 16.98
C LEU A 117 8.28 0.80 16.02
N ASN A 118 9.41 1.44 16.35
CA ASN A 118 10.15 2.30 15.44
C ASN A 118 10.60 1.54 14.20
N ARG A 119 11.18 0.35 14.38
CA ARG A 119 11.65 -0.49 13.28
C ARG A 119 10.52 -0.92 12.37
N ILE A 120 9.44 -1.43 12.97
CA ILE A 120 8.25 -1.84 12.24
C ILE A 120 7.63 -0.65 11.49
N THR A 121 7.65 0.55 12.07
CA THR A 121 7.18 1.77 11.40
C THR A 121 7.97 2.08 10.15
N VAL A 122 9.31 2.02 10.19
CA VAL A 122 10.14 2.27 9.00
C VAL A 122 9.92 1.21 7.93
N VAL A 123 9.83 -0.07 8.31
CA VAL A 123 9.52 -1.16 7.36
C VAL A 123 8.15 -0.94 6.73
N ASN A 124 7.14 -0.57 7.52
CA ASN A 124 5.81 -0.29 7.00
C ASN A 124 5.78 0.95 6.09
N LEU A 125 6.56 1.99 6.39
CA LEU A 125 6.74 3.14 5.50
C LEU A 125 7.34 2.72 4.16
N ALA A 126 8.36 1.85 4.16
CA ALA A 126 8.95 1.32 2.94
C ALA A 126 7.91 0.57 2.09
N ILE A 127 7.08 -0.26 2.72
CA ILE A 127 6.00 -0.99 2.05
C ILE A 127 4.95 -0.02 1.47
N ILE A 128 4.47 0.95 2.26
CA ILE A 128 3.44 1.92 1.79
C ILE A 128 3.98 2.74 0.62
N ILE A 129 5.14 3.38 0.76
CA ILE A 129 5.69 4.26 -0.27
C ILE A 129 5.96 3.48 -1.56
N LYS A 130 6.53 2.26 -1.46
CA LYS A 130 6.82 1.46 -2.66
C LYS A 130 5.56 0.94 -3.36
N THR A 131 4.53 0.56 -2.60
CA THR A 131 3.37 -0.15 -3.15
C THR A 131 2.14 0.74 -3.37
N ARG A 132 2.12 1.96 -2.83
CA ARG A 132 1.00 2.91 -2.89
C ARG A 132 1.41 4.37 -3.13
N GLY A 133 2.71 4.70 -2.99
CA GLY A 133 3.25 6.06 -3.12
C GLY A 133 2.78 7.04 -2.05
N ILE A 134 3.31 8.25 -2.09
CA ILE A 134 2.89 9.35 -1.21
C ILE A 134 1.82 10.21 -1.90
N ALA A 135 0.63 10.23 -1.31
CA ALA A 135 -0.56 10.83 -1.90
C ALA A 135 -0.52 12.37 -1.96
N ASP A 136 0.03 13.03 -0.94
CA ASP A 136 -0.01 14.49 -0.77
C ASP A 136 1.39 15.11 -0.62
N ALA A 137 1.57 16.31 -1.17
CA ALA A 137 2.81 17.07 -1.13
C ALA A 137 3.26 17.39 0.31
N GLU A 138 2.31 17.67 1.20
CA GLU A 138 2.61 17.95 2.62
C GLU A 138 3.24 16.73 3.31
N HIS A 139 2.83 15.52 2.94
CA HIS A 139 3.39 14.29 3.49
C HIS A 139 4.84 14.07 3.04
N LEU A 140 5.20 14.45 1.81
CA LEU A 140 6.59 14.42 1.34
C LEU A 140 7.48 15.33 2.19
N LEU A 141 7.01 16.54 2.50
CA LEU A 141 7.73 17.49 3.35
C LEU A 141 7.87 16.97 4.80
N TYR A 142 6.83 16.32 5.31
CA TYR A 142 6.83 15.80 6.68
C TYR A 142 7.65 14.51 6.83
N LEU A 143 7.91 13.75 5.77
CA LEU A 143 8.62 12.47 5.84
C LEU A 143 9.99 12.60 6.51
N GLN A 144 10.76 13.63 6.16
CA GLN A 144 12.07 13.84 6.79
C GLN A 144 11.94 14.05 8.31
N THR A 145 11.06 14.96 8.73
CA THR A 145 10.80 15.21 10.15
C THR A 145 10.29 13.94 10.86
N MET A 146 9.44 13.16 10.20
CA MET A 146 8.94 11.89 10.72
C MET A 146 10.09 10.91 10.99
N LEU A 147 11.00 10.75 10.04
CA LEU A 147 12.16 9.88 10.18
C LEU A 147 13.07 10.39 11.30
N GLU A 148 13.36 11.69 11.38
CA GLU A 148 14.12 12.27 12.47
C GLU A 148 13.50 11.95 13.84
N GLN A 149 12.17 12.09 13.98
CA GLN A 149 11.46 11.74 15.22
C GLN A 149 11.56 10.26 15.57
N ILE A 150 11.44 9.37 14.58
CA ILE A 150 11.53 7.91 14.75
C ILE A 150 12.95 7.51 15.18
N LEU A 151 13.94 8.11 14.52
CA LEU A 151 15.34 7.75 14.64
C LEU A 151 16.01 8.37 15.87
N ALA A 152 15.45 9.45 16.45
CA ALA A 152 16.01 10.17 17.58
C ALA A 152 16.30 9.31 18.82
N THR A 153 15.50 8.27 19.06
CA THR A 153 15.65 7.36 20.22
C THR A 153 16.09 5.96 19.82
N SER A 154 16.49 5.75 18.57
CA SER A 154 16.71 4.41 18.04
C SER A 154 18.14 4.20 17.57
N GLN A 155 18.71 3.03 17.89
CA GLN A 155 20.11 2.71 17.59
C GLN A 155 20.26 1.74 16.43
N HIS A 156 19.17 1.18 15.92
CA HIS A 156 19.19 0.22 14.82
C HIS A 156 19.63 0.82 13.48
N THR A 157 20.10 -0.10 12.65
CA THR A 157 20.45 0.05 11.24
C THR A 157 19.75 -1.05 10.42
N TRP A 158 19.84 -0.97 9.10
CA TRP A 158 19.35 -1.98 8.17
C TRP A 158 20.52 -2.43 7.30
N SER A 159 20.57 -3.73 6.99
CA SER A 159 21.57 -4.25 6.06
C SER A 159 21.43 -3.61 4.67
N GLY A 160 22.52 -3.59 3.90
CA GLY A 160 22.45 -3.20 2.48
C GLY A 160 21.50 -4.07 1.66
N LYS A 161 21.30 -5.33 2.07
CA LYS A 161 20.37 -6.28 1.43
C LYS A 161 18.90 -5.90 1.64
N THR A 162 18.55 -5.31 2.78
CA THR A 162 17.21 -4.76 3.00
C THR A 162 17.06 -3.37 2.38
N LEU A 163 18.05 -2.48 2.56
CA LEU A 163 17.98 -1.12 2.03
C LEU A 163 17.82 -1.05 0.51
N ARG A 164 18.37 -2.02 -0.26
CA ARG A 164 18.17 -2.07 -1.72
C ARG A 164 16.71 -2.22 -2.15
N TYR A 165 15.84 -2.74 -1.28
CA TYR A 165 14.41 -2.86 -1.58
C TYR A 165 13.61 -1.64 -1.12
N PHE A 166 14.17 -0.80 -0.26
CA PHE A 166 13.51 0.40 0.23
C PHE A 166 13.37 1.44 -0.89
N PRO A 167 12.31 2.25 -0.89
CA PRO A 167 12.21 3.43 -1.74
C PRO A 167 13.43 4.35 -1.60
N PRO A 168 13.91 5.00 -2.68
CA PRO A 168 15.09 5.87 -2.64
C PRO A 168 15.02 6.93 -1.53
N VAL A 169 13.86 7.59 -1.38
CA VAL A 169 13.64 8.63 -0.36
C VAL A 169 13.87 8.15 1.09
N LEU A 170 13.63 6.86 1.37
CA LEU A 170 13.95 6.26 2.66
C LEU A 170 15.41 5.79 2.70
N CYS A 171 15.90 5.18 1.62
CA CYS A 171 17.27 4.68 1.56
C CYS A 171 18.29 5.79 1.85
N ASP A 172 18.13 6.94 1.22
CA ASP A 172 19.02 8.10 1.37
C ASP A 172 19.09 8.60 2.82
N ALA A 173 17.96 8.56 3.54
CA ALA A 173 17.88 8.96 4.94
C ALA A 173 18.49 7.94 5.91
N LEU A 174 18.60 6.67 5.52
CA LEU A 174 18.97 5.57 6.41
C LEU A 174 20.40 5.03 6.16
N ILE A 175 20.93 5.18 4.95
CA ILE A 175 22.22 4.59 4.54
C ILE A 175 23.42 5.11 5.34
N GLY A 176 23.37 6.35 5.84
CA GLY A 176 24.46 6.98 6.60
C GLY A 176 24.46 6.67 8.10
N ARG A 177 23.57 5.80 8.60
CA ARG A 177 23.47 5.52 10.03
C ARG A 177 24.64 4.66 10.52
N ILE A 178 25.23 5.07 11.64
CA ILE A 178 26.33 4.35 12.29
C ILE A 178 25.79 3.05 12.90
N ASP A 179 26.40 1.94 12.52
CA ASP A 179 26.15 0.65 13.13
C ASP A 179 26.85 0.52 14.49
N ASN A 180 26.06 0.52 15.56
CA ASN A 180 26.56 0.46 16.92
C ASN A 180 26.81 -0.98 17.43
N ARG A 181 26.63 -2.01 16.60
CA ARG A 181 26.80 -3.41 17.06
C ARG A 181 28.23 -3.73 17.42
N GLY A 182 29.20 -3.24 16.66
CA GLY A 182 30.62 -3.35 17.01
C GLY A 182 30.93 -2.74 18.38
N LEU A 183 30.33 -1.59 18.69
CA LEU A 183 30.44 -0.94 20.00
C LEU A 183 29.77 -1.75 21.11
N SER A 184 28.61 -2.37 20.83
CA SER A 184 27.90 -3.27 21.76
C SER A 184 28.76 -4.48 22.12
N ILE A 185 29.49 -5.05 21.16
CA ILE A 185 30.43 -6.16 21.38
C ILE A 185 31.67 -5.70 22.16
N GLN A 186 32.23 -4.53 21.85
CA GLN A 186 33.34 -3.96 22.64
C GLN A 186 32.94 -3.71 24.09
N ALA A 187 31.74 -3.16 24.32
CA ALA A 187 31.20 -2.97 25.66
C ALA A 187 30.96 -4.31 26.38
N TRP A 188 30.53 -5.35 25.66
CA TRP A 188 30.47 -6.71 26.19
C TRP A 188 31.85 -7.20 26.63
N GLN A 189 32.87 -7.12 25.77
CA GLN A 189 34.23 -7.59 26.09
C GLN A 189 34.82 -6.89 27.31
N GLN A 190 34.53 -5.60 27.51
CA GLN A 190 34.95 -4.86 28.70
C GLN A 190 34.20 -5.29 29.98
N ALA A 191 32.91 -5.62 29.85
CA ALA A 191 32.06 -6.02 30.96
C ALA A 191 32.11 -7.53 31.26
N GLU A 192 32.60 -8.36 30.34
CA GLU A 192 32.46 -9.82 30.31
C GLU A 192 32.91 -10.46 31.63
N ALA A 193 34.14 -10.18 32.09
CA ALA A 193 34.66 -10.77 33.33
C ALA A 193 33.75 -10.48 34.54
N THR A 194 33.22 -9.26 34.63
CA THR A 194 32.31 -8.86 35.72
C THR A 194 30.95 -9.53 35.57
N VAL A 195 30.37 -9.53 34.37
CA VAL A 195 29.06 -10.14 34.10
C VAL A 195 29.13 -11.65 34.33
N ILE A 196 30.17 -12.33 33.86
CA ILE A 196 30.36 -13.77 34.07
C ILE A 196 30.53 -14.10 35.54
N ASN A 197 31.27 -13.30 36.32
CA ASN A 197 31.37 -13.49 37.77
C ASN A 197 30.00 -13.35 38.45
N GLN A 198 29.25 -12.28 38.13
CA GLN A 198 27.90 -12.08 38.66
C GLN A 198 26.94 -13.21 38.26
N CYS A 199 26.98 -13.65 37.00
CA CYS A 199 26.20 -14.76 36.49
C CYS A 199 26.60 -16.09 37.14
N THR A 200 27.88 -16.32 37.44
CA THR A 200 28.31 -17.54 38.16
C THR A 200 27.70 -17.57 39.56
N GLN A 201 27.78 -16.47 40.31
CA GLN A 201 27.17 -16.37 41.64
C GLN A 201 25.65 -16.52 41.62
N LEU A 202 25.00 -16.09 40.53
CA LEU A 202 23.55 -16.10 40.38
C LEU A 202 23.00 -17.42 39.79
N LEU A 203 23.72 -18.00 38.84
CA LEU A 203 23.21 -19.01 37.92
C LEU A 203 23.92 -20.36 38.04
N THR A 204 24.97 -20.56 38.83
CA THR A 204 25.47 -21.92 39.06
C THR A 204 24.37 -22.78 39.73
N PRO A 205 24.27 -24.10 39.49
CA PRO A 205 23.21 -24.93 40.09
C PRO A 205 23.17 -24.89 41.61
N SER A 206 24.32 -24.68 42.27
CA SER A 206 24.47 -24.49 43.72
C SER A 206 24.31 -23.05 44.20
N ALA A 207 23.90 -22.11 43.34
CA ALA A 207 23.79 -20.69 43.66
C ALA A 207 22.79 -20.43 44.78
N ASN A 208 23.17 -19.58 45.74
CA ASN A 208 22.30 -19.20 46.85
C ASN A 208 21.10 -18.37 46.33
N PRO A 209 19.85 -18.82 46.55
CA PRO A 209 18.66 -18.10 46.11
C PRO A 209 18.53 -16.66 46.65
N THR A 210 19.18 -16.33 47.77
CA THR A 210 19.13 -14.97 48.34
C THR A 210 19.92 -13.95 47.52
N TYR A 211 20.89 -14.39 46.72
CA TYR A 211 21.70 -13.52 45.86
C TYR A 211 20.88 -12.86 44.74
N VAL A 212 19.72 -13.43 44.38
CA VAL A 212 18.78 -12.85 43.40
C VAL A 212 18.41 -11.41 43.77
N MET A 213 18.06 -11.16 45.04
CA MET A 213 17.68 -9.82 45.49
C MET A 213 18.87 -8.87 45.56
N THR A 214 20.04 -9.38 45.93
CA THR A 214 21.29 -8.61 45.87
C THR A 214 21.53 -8.14 44.43
N TYR A 215 21.51 -9.05 43.46
CA TYR A 215 21.71 -8.74 42.05
C TYR A 215 20.72 -7.69 41.52
N ILE A 216 19.42 -7.86 41.81
CA ILE A 216 18.36 -6.92 41.37
C ILE A 216 18.54 -5.52 41.94
N ASN A 217 19.09 -5.40 43.15
CA ASN A 217 19.24 -4.12 43.83
C ASN A 217 20.58 -3.45 43.56
N THR A 218 21.67 -4.21 43.40
CA THR A 218 23.04 -3.67 43.38
C THR A 218 23.75 -3.76 42.03
N SER A 219 23.29 -4.60 41.09
CA SER A 219 23.95 -4.71 39.79
C SER A 219 23.85 -3.40 39.00
N PHE A 220 24.91 -2.99 38.30
CA PHE A 220 24.89 -1.79 37.48
C PHE A 220 24.05 -2.01 36.20
N PRO A 221 23.23 -1.04 35.75
CA PRO A 221 22.42 -1.17 34.54
C PRO A 221 23.19 -1.65 33.31
N GLN A 222 24.43 -1.18 33.15
CA GLN A 222 25.32 -1.57 32.05
C GLN A 222 25.66 -3.07 32.05
N HIS A 223 25.79 -3.70 33.24
CA HIS A 223 26.03 -5.14 33.37
C HIS A 223 24.73 -5.93 33.26
N ARG A 224 23.62 -5.39 33.79
CA ARG A 224 22.29 -6.02 33.71
C ARG A 224 21.82 -6.25 32.27
N LYS A 225 22.22 -5.39 31.33
CA LYS A 225 21.93 -5.54 29.90
C LYS A 225 22.46 -6.85 29.31
N TYR A 226 23.51 -7.43 29.90
CA TYR A 226 24.16 -8.64 29.40
C TYR A 226 23.85 -9.89 30.25
N LEU A 227 22.84 -9.86 31.11
CA LEU A 227 22.48 -11.03 31.94
C LEU A 227 22.16 -12.26 31.09
N CYS A 228 21.33 -12.10 30.05
CA CYS A 228 21.00 -13.20 29.15
C CYS A 228 22.21 -13.68 28.33
N ALA A 229 23.11 -12.78 27.94
CA ALA A 229 24.36 -13.12 27.27
C ALA A 229 25.31 -13.90 28.20
N GLY A 230 25.44 -13.50 29.47
CA GLY A 230 26.23 -14.22 30.45
C GLY A 230 25.63 -15.60 30.77
N ALA A 231 24.31 -15.71 30.89
CA ALA A 231 23.62 -16.99 31.03
C ALA A 231 23.91 -17.92 29.82
N TRP A 232 23.84 -17.38 28.61
CA TRP A 232 24.20 -18.09 27.38
C TRP A 232 25.62 -18.65 27.42
N VAL A 233 26.60 -17.82 27.76
CA VAL A 233 28.01 -18.22 27.83
C VAL A 233 28.24 -19.30 28.88
N LEU A 234 27.61 -19.19 30.06
CA LEU A 234 27.73 -20.19 31.12
C LEU A 234 27.11 -21.54 30.79
N MET A 235 26.07 -21.59 29.96
CA MET A 235 25.49 -22.87 29.52
C MET A 235 26.52 -23.75 28.81
N ARG A 236 27.39 -23.17 27.95
CA ARG A 236 28.36 -23.91 27.13
C ARG A 236 27.76 -25.04 26.26
N GLY A 237 26.44 -25.06 26.03
CA GLY A 237 25.73 -26.16 25.34
C GLY A 237 25.04 -27.15 26.27
N HIS A 238 25.16 -26.95 27.57
CA HIS A 238 24.68 -27.81 28.65
C HIS A 238 23.72 -26.99 29.52
N PRO A 239 22.41 -27.00 29.23
CA PRO A 239 21.44 -26.21 29.97
C PRO A 239 21.41 -26.47 31.48
N GLU A 240 21.78 -27.67 31.91
CA GLU A 240 21.96 -28.09 33.30
C GLU A 240 23.01 -27.27 34.07
N ASN A 241 23.92 -26.58 33.37
CA ASN A 241 24.94 -25.74 33.97
C ASN A 241 24.41 -24.41 34.52
N ILE A 242 23.15 -24.06 34.23
CA ILE A 242 22.53 -22.83 34.72
C ILE A 242 21.28 -23.10 35.57
N ASN A 243 21.12 -22.29 36.61
CA ASN A 243 19.94 -22.21 37.45
C ASN A 243 18.93 -21.28 36.78
N SER A 244 18.15 -21.85 35.88
CA SER A 244 17.08 -21.20 35.15
C SER A 244 15.99 -20.62 36.06
N ALA A 245 15.79 -21.16 37.26
CA ALA A 245 14.84 -20.63 38.24
C ALA A 245 15.29 -19.27 38.78
N ASN A 246 16.57 -19.11 39.12
CA ASN A 246 17.14 -17.82 39.53
C ASN A 246 17.10 -16.81 38.39
N LEU A 247 17.48 -17.21 37.17
CA LEU A 247 17.37 -16.35 35.98
C LEU A 247 15.94 -15.84 35.78
N GLY A 248 14.95 -16.74 35.87
CA GLY A 248 13.54 -16.39 35.75
C GLY A 248 13.07 -15.42 36.84
N ARG A 249 13.54 -15.56 38.08
CA ARG A 249 13.23 -14.61 39.16
C ARG A 249 13.77 -13.21 38.87
N VAL A 250 14.98 -13.10 38.33
CA VAL A 250 15.58 -11.81 37.96
C VAL A 250 14.85 -11.17 36.78
N LEU A 251 14.64 -11.92 35.69
CA LEU A 251 13.99 -11.40 34.48
C LEU A 251 12.55 -10.93 34.72
N ARG A 252 11.85 -11.53 35.69
CA ARG A 252 10.53 -11.09 36.12
C ARG A 252 10.56 -9.69 36.73
N GLU A 253 11.60 -9.35 37.49
CA GLU A 253 11.75 -8.05 38.17
C GLU A 253 12.34 -6.96 37.27
N PHE A 254 12.83 -7.30 36.08
CA PHE A 254 13.25 -6.32 35.08
C PHE A 254 12.03 -5.62 34.46
N SER A 255 12.26 -4.43 33.89
CA SER A 255 11.27 -3.78 33.02
C SER A 255 11.17 -4.52 31.68
N PRO A 256 10.04 -4.38 30.95
CA PRO A 256 9.91 -4.96 29.62
C PRO A 256 10.99 -4.49 28.64
N GLU A 257 11.41 -3.22 28.71
CA GLU A 257 12.51 -2.71 27.88
C GLU A 257 13.86 -3.32 28.26
N GLU A 258 14.15 -3.49 29.56
CA GLU A 258 15.38 -4.16 30.02
C GLU A 258 15.45 -5.60 29.51
N VAL A 259 14.31 -6.32 29.50
CA VAL A 259 14.22 -7.68 28.93
C VAL A 259 14.44 -7.66 27.42
N THR A 260 13.84 -6.71 26.68
CA THR A 260 14.10 -6.54 25.24
C THR A 260 15.59 -6.31 24.99
N ALA A 261 16.19 -5.34 25.69
CA ALA A 261 17.61 -5.00 25.54
C ALA A 261 18.53 -6.19 25.85
N ASN A 262 18.18 -7.00 26.86
CA ASN A 262 18.89 -8.24 27.18
C ASN A 262 18.85 -9.27 26.05
N ILE A 263 17.71 -9.43 25.39
CA ILE A 263 17.56 -10.36 24.26
C ILE A 263 18.40 -9.89 23.08
N TYR A 264 18.35 -8.61 22.74
CA TYR A 264 19.18 -8.05 21.66
C TYR A 264 20.68 -8.19 21.95
N ALA A 265 21.12 -7.88 23.18
CA ALA A 265 22.51 -8.05 23.58
C ALA A 265 22.94 -9.53 23.56
N MET A 266 22.07 -10.44 23.97
CA MET A 266 22.33 -11.88 23.89
C MET A 266 22.47 -12.34 22.43
N VAL A 267 21.63 -11.85 21.51
CA VAL A 267 21.73 -12.17 20.08
C VAL A 267 23.03 -11.62 19.49
N ASP A 268 23.44 -10.40 19.85
CA ASP A 268 24.73 -9.85 19.40
C ASP A 268 25.90 -10.74 19.84
N VAL A 269 25.96 -11.09 21.14
CA VAL A 269 27.02 -11.94 21.71
C VAL A 269 26.98 -13.36 21.15
N LEU A 270 25.78 -13.93 20.94
CA LEU A 270 25.57 -15.22 20.28
C LEU A 270 26.26 -15.26 18.91
N LEU A 271 25.93 -14.30 18.04
CA LEU A 271 26.42 -14.25 16.67
C LEU A 271 27.93 -13.99 16.64
N HIS A 272 28.42 -13.09 17.49
CA HIS A 272 29.85 -12.84 17.66
C HIS A 272 30.61 -14.12 18.07
N ASN A 273 30.12 -14.85 19.08
CA ASN A 273 30.75 -16.09 19.53
C ASN A 273 30.73 -17.16 18.44
N MET A 274 29.63 -17.28 17.68
CA MET A 274 29.59 -18.19 16.54
C MET A 274 30.65 -17.82 15.49
N GLN A 275 30.82 -16.55 15.18
CA GLN A 275 31.85 -16.09 14.25
C GLN A 275 33.26 -16.43 14.75
N MET A 276 33.52 -16.26 16.04
CA MET A 276 34.80 -16.65 16.65
C MET A 276 35.02 -18.17 16.57
N GLU A 277 34.05 -18.99 16.96
CA GLU A 277 34.16 -20.46 16.92
C GLU A 277 34.37 -21.00 15.49
N LEU A 278 33.74 -20.37 14.48
CA LEU A 278 33.98 -20.68 13.08
C LEU A 278 35.44 -20.41 12.67
N GLN A 279 36.03 -19.31 13.14
CA GLN A 279 37.45 -19.01 12.90
C GLN A 279 38.38 -20.03 13.56
N HIS A 280 37.95 -20.66 14.66
CA HIS A 280 38.68 -21.74 15.33
C HIS A 280 38.46 -23.13 14.68
N GLY A 281 37.73 -23.21 13.56
CA GLY A 281 37.57 -24.42 12.75
C GLY A 281 36.35 -25.28 13.10
N HIS A 282 35.43 -24.80 13.95
CA HIS A 282 34.19 -25.52 14.23
C HIS A 282 33.22 -25.52 13.04
N LEU A 283 32.47 -26.62 12.89
CA LEU A 283 31.50 -26.75 11.81
C LEU A 283 30.27 -25.87 12.06
N LEU A 284 29.88 -25.08 11.05
CA LEU A 284 28.74 -24.16 11.15
C LEU A 284 27.43 -24.85 11.52
N GLN A 285 27.17 -26.04 10.97
CA GLN A 285 25.94 -26.77 11.24
C GLN A 285 25.82 -27.15 12.71
N ASP A 286 26.92 -27.57 13.34
CA ASP A 286 26.95 -27.94 14.76
C ASP A 286 26.72 -26.71 15.64
N LEU A 287 27.31 -25.57 15.27
CA LEU A 287 27.10 -24.30 15.98
C LEU A 287 25.65 -23.83 15.89
N ILE A 288 25.02 -23.89 14.71
CA ILE A 288 23.60 -23.54 14.54
C ILE A 288 22.70 -24.49 15.35
N MET A 289 22.95 -25.80 15.30
CA MET A 289 22.18 -26.80 16.05
C MET A 289 22.29 -26.59 17.55
N LYS A 290 23.52 -26.40 18.06
CA LYS A 290 23.80 -26.05 19.45
C LYS A 290 23.08 -24.75 19.83
N ALA A 291 23.12 -23.76 18.96
CA ALA A 291 22.49 -22.48 19.22
C ALA A 291 20.96 -22.62 19.36
N CYS A 292 20.34 -23.31 18.41
CA CYS A 292 18.90 -23.56 18.40
C CYS A 292 18.45 -24.40 19.61
N ALA A 293 19.24 -25.40 20.03
CA ALA A 293 18.93 -26.22 21.21
C ALA A 293 18.94 -25.39 22.51
N ASN A 294 19.96 -24.54 22.69
CA ASN A 294 20.05 -23.66 23.86
C ASN A 294 18.94 -22.61 23.88
N LEU A 295 18.65 -21.96 22.74
CA LEU A 295 17.55 -21.01 22.63
C LEU A 295 16.20 -21.68 22.91
N ALA A 296 15.98 -22.88 22.36
CA ALA A 296 14.79 -23.66 22.63
C ALA A 296 14.61 -23.96 24.12
N TYR A 297 15.69 -24.25 24.85
CA TYR A 297 15.63 -24.43 26.30
C TYR A 297 15.13 -23.16 27.02
N PHE A 298 15.62 -21.98 26.62
CA PHE A 298 15.13 -20.71 27.18
C PHE A 298 13.66 -20.44 26.84
N ILE A 299 13.21 -20.80 25.64
CA ILE A 299 11.84 -20.52 25.17
C ILE A 299 10.83 -21.52 25.74
N TRP A 300 11.16 -22.82 25.79
CA TRP A 300 10.16 -23.88 25.98
C TRP A 300 10.22 -24.56 27.35
N ASN A 301 11.41 -24.78 27.91
CA ASN A 301 11.53 -25.54 29.16
C ASN A 301 11.18 -24.68 30.36
N HIS A 302 11.80 -23.50 30.45
CA HIS A 302 11.56 -22.56 31.54
C HIS A 302 10.74 -21.34 31.11
N GLU A 303 10.46 -21.19 29.81
CA GLU A 303 9.66 -20.11 29.21
C GLU A 303 10.11 -18.74 29.70
N LEU A 304 11.42 -18.51 29.62
CA LEU A 304 12.12 -17.36 30.20
C LEU A 304 12.10 -16.14 29.28
N LEU A 305 12.15 -16.37 27.97
CA LEU A 305 12.27 -15.31 26.96
C LEU A 305 11.03 -15.27 26.07
N PRO A 306 10.48 -14.07 25.80
CA PRO A 306 9.46 -13.87 24.77
C PRO A 306 9.98 -14.27 23.38
N LEU A 307 9.34 -15.26 22.76
CA LEU A 307 9.73 -15.80 21.46
C LEU A 307 9.61 -14.77 20.32
N ASP A 308 8.52 -14.01 20.30
CA ASP A 308 8.28 -12.94 19.35
C ASP A 308 9.44 -11.94 19.31
N ILE A 309 9.91 -11.50 20.47
CA ILE A 309 11.03 -10.54 20.57
C ILE A 309 12.36 -11.14 20.16
N LEU A 310 12.61 -12.41 20.50
CA LEU A 310 13.82 -13.10 20.06
C LEU A 310 13.86 -13.24 18.53
N LEU A 311 12.75 -13.64 17.91
CA LEU A 311 12.66 -13.76 16.46
C LEU A 311 12.85 -12.41 15.77
N LEU A 312 12.22 -11.35 16.29
CA LEU A 312 12.44 -9.99 15.80
C LEU A 312 13.92 -9.60 15.92
N ALA A 313 14.53 -9.80 17.08
CA ALA A 313 15.94 -9.48 17.29
C ALA A 313 16.89 -10.21 16.33
N LEU A 314 16.59 -11.46 15.96
CA LEU A 314 17.37 -12.22 14.99
C LEU A 314 17.17 -11.74 13.54
N ILE A 315 15.93 -11.51 13.09
CA ILE A 315 15.70 -10.99 11.72
C ILE A 315 16.22 -9.56 11.55
N ASP A 316 16.44 -8.88 12.66
CA ASP A 316 16.99 -7.56 12.76
C ASP A 316 18.53 -7.51 12.71
N ARG A 317 19.17 -8.67 12.55
CA ARG A 317 20.61 -8.90 12.31
C ARG A 317 20.80 -9.61 10.97
N ASP A 318 20.11 -9.11 9.95
CA ASP A 318 19.98 -9.72 8.65
C ASP A 318 21.22 -9.64 7.75
N ASP A 319 22.16 -8.77 8.10
CA ASP A 319 23.51 -8.77 7.55
C ASP A 319 24.34 -9.99 7.99
N ASP A 320 24.01 -10.62 9.12
CA ASP A 320 24.61 -11.88 9.55
C ASP A 320 23.85 -13.06 8.90
N PRO A 321 24.51 -13.86 8.05
CA PRO A 321 23.87 -14.97 7.33
C PRO A 321 23.42 -16.10 8.25
N HIS A 322 23.89 -16.17 9.50
CA HIS A 322 23.54 -17.20 10.48
C HIS A 322 22.27 -16.84 11.24
N ALA A 323 21.99 -15.56 11.48
CA ALA A 323 20.81 -15.12 12.22
C ALA A 323 19.49 -15.62 11.59
N LEU A 324 19.34 -15.44 10.28
CA LEU A 324 18.15 -15.93 9.55
C LEU A 324 18.08 -17.46 9.50
N ARG A 325 19.22 -18.17 9.46
CA ARG A 325 19.24 -19.63 9.54
C ARG A 325 18.75 -20.11 10.91
N ILE A 326 19.14 -19.45 11.99
CA ILE A 326 18.65 -19.75 13.35
C ILE A 326 17.14 -19.54 13.42
N VAL A 327 16.63 -18.43 12.86
CA VAL A 327 15.17 -18.17 12.80
C VAL A 327 14.42 -19.32 12.13
N VAL A 328 14.86 -19.74 10.94
CA VAL A 328 14.22 -20.83 10.20
C VAL A 328 14.25 -22.13 11.00
N ASN A 329 15.41 -22.49 11.56
CA ASN A 329 15.55 -23.71 12.38
C ASN A 329 14.67 -23.68 13.64
N LEU A 330 14.55 -22.52 14.31
CA LEU A 330 13.66 -22.36 15.47
C LEU A 330 12.18 -22.53 15.09
N LEU A 331 11.78 -22.00 13.93
CA LEU A 331 10.44 -22.13 13.39
C LEU A 331 10.13 -23.56 12.90
N GLU A 332 11.13 -24.35 12.53
CA GLU A 332 10.93 -25.74 12.08
C GLU A 332 10.84 -26.75 13.25
N ARG A 333 11.12 -26.34 14.49
CA ARG A 333 11.09 -27.26 15.64
C ARG A 333 9.67 -27.73 15.98
N GLN A 334 9.59 -28.93 16.57
CA GLN A 334 8.29 -29.56 16.87
C GLN A 334 7.51 -28.82 17.95
N GLU A 335 8.17 -28.17 18.91
CA GLU A 335 7.52 -27.50 20.04
C GLU A 335 6.61 -26.36 19.57
N ILE A 336 7.09 -25.51 18.66
CA ILE A 336 6.29 -24.42 18.08
C ILE A 336 5.17 -24.96 17.20
N GLN A 337 5.46 -25.97 16.38
CA GLN A 337 4.45 -26.60 15.52
C GLN A 337 3.31 -27.21 16.34
N GLN A 338 3.62 -27.87 17.46
CA GLN A 338 2.63 -28.43 18.37
C GLN A 338 1.78 -27.33 19.03
N ARG A 339 2.41 -26.23 19.48
CA ARG A 339 1.66 -25.09 20.06
C ARG A 339 0.71 -24.45 19.05
N ILE A 340 1.15 -24.28 17.80
CA ILE A 340 0.29 -23.74 16.74
C ILE A 340 -0.83 -24.71 16.38
N LYS A 341 -0.56 -26.01 16.27
CA LYS A 341 -1.61 -27.03 16.08
C LYS A 341 -2.64 -26.99 17.22
N PHE A 342 -2.18 -26.88 18.47
CA PHE A 342 -3.05 -26.75 19.63
C PHE A 342 -3.88 -25.45 19.60
N TYR A 343 -3.27 -24.33 19.22
CA TYR A 343 -3.96 -23.05 19.05
C TYR A 343 -5.09 -23.18 18.01
N VAL A 344 -4.79 -23.69 16.81
CA VAL A 344 -5.76 -23.88 15.73
C VAL A 344 -6.90 -24.82 16.17
N ALA A 345 -6.57 -25.93 16.83
CA ALA A 345 -7.57 -26.89 17.30
C ALA A 345 -8.51 -26.31 18.37
N ASN A 346 -8.01 -25.50 19.31
CA ASN A 346 -8.82 -24.94 20.39
C ASN A 346 -9.61 -23.70 19.97
N ARG A 347 -9.08 -22.88 19.07
CA ARG A 347 -9.71 -21.63 18.64
C ARG A 347 -10.89 -21.86 17.70
N GLY A 348 -10.91 -23.00 17.00
CA GLY A 348 -11.84 -23.23 15.90
C GLY A 348 -11.57 -22.27 14.73
N LYS A 349 -12.49 -22.18 13.76
CA LYS A 349 -12.31 -21.38 12.54
C LYS A 349 -12.01 -19.89 12.81
N PRO A 350 -11.22 -19.19 11.94
CA PRO A 350 -10.94 -17.76 12.05
C PRO A 350 -12.19 -16.88 12.18
N GLU A 351 -13.29 -17.29 11.53
CA GLU A 351 -14.60 -16.64 11.61
C GLU A 351 -15.29 -16.92 12.96
N HIS A 352 -14.70 -16.40 14.04
CA HIS A 352 -15.09 -16.68 15.42
C HIS A 352 -16.56 -16.32 15.74
N TRP A 353 -17.16 -15.40 14.98
CA TRP A 353 -18.58 -15.03 15.09
C TRP A 353 -19.54 -16.13 14.61
N LEU A 354 -19.09 -17.05 13.75
CA LEU A 354 -19.89 -18.19 13.28
C LEU A 354 -19.95 -19.35 14.29
N GLN A 355 -19.11 -19.32 15.32
CA GLN A 355 -19.04 -20.40 16.30
C GLN A 355 -20.13 -20.25 17.36
N THR A 356 -21.14 -21.13 17.37
CA THR A 356 -22.27 -21.05 18.31
C THR A 356 -21.96 -21.65 19.70
N GLY A 357 -20.91 -22.46 19.81
CA GLY A 357 -20.50 -23.11 21.05
C GLY A 357 -19.83 -22.16 22.07
N PRO A 358 -19.72 -22.61 23.34
CA PRO A 358 -19.00 -21.85 24.37
C PRO A 358 -17.52 -21.73 24.02
N PHE A 359 -16.99 -20.51 24.11
CA PHE A 359 -15.57 -20.27 23.89
C PHE A 359 -14.73 -20.92 25.01
N LYS A 360 -13.85 -21.86 24.65
CA LYS A 360 -12.99 -22.58 25.59
C LYS A 360 -11.74 -21.75 25.90
N ARG A 361 -11.61 -21.31 27.16
CA ARG A 361 -10.41 -20.62 27.63
C ARG A 361 -9.27 -21.61 27.84
N ILE A 362 -8.07 -21.18 27.47
CA ILE A 362 -6.83 -21.90 27.76
C ILE A 362 -6.34 -21.44 29.14
N ASP A 363 -5.72 -22.34 29.89
CA ASP A 363 -5.07 -21.99 31.15
C ASP A 363 -3.98 -20.93 30.94
N LEU A 364 -3.86 -19.98 31.87
CA LEU A 364 -2.97 -18.82 31.74
C LEU A 364 -1.53 -19.22 31.47
N GLN A 365 -1.00 -20.17 32.25
CA GLN A 365 0.39 -20.61 32.12
C GLN A 365 0.59 -21.37 30.81
N LYS A 366 -0.39 -22.18 30.39
CA LYS A 366 -0.33 -22.87 29.09
C LYS A 366 -0.38 -21.91 27.91
N ALA A 367 -1.11 -20.81 28.02
CA ALA A 367 -1.27 -19.83 26.94
C ALA A 367 -0.04 -18.91 26.80
N LEU A 368 0.51 -18.42 27.92
CA LEU A 368 1.51 -17.34 27.92
C LEU A 368 2.87 -17.74 28.50
N GLY A 369 2.97 -18.94 29.06
CA GLY A 369 4.17 -19.44 29.72
C GLY A 369 4.52 -18.72 31.03
N ASN A 370 5.57 -19.20 31.68
CA ASN A 370 5.99 -18.77 33.02
C ASN A 370 6.42 -17.31 33.12
N HIS A 371 7.11 -16.77 32.11
CA HIS A 371 7.61 -15.40 32.15
C HIS A 371 6.49 -14.36 32.09
N LEU A 372 5.42 -14.60 31.32
CA LEU A 372 4.33 -13.62 31.15
C LEU A 372 3.19 -13.81 32.17
N SER A 373 3.04 -15.00 32.74
CA SER A 373 1.94 -15.31 33.68
C SER A 373 2.22 -14.97 35.14
N TRP A 374 3.43 -14.54 35.49
CA TRP A 374 3.91 -14.58 36.88
C TRP A 374 3.23 -13.57 37.83
N LYS A 375 3.16 -12.29 37.46
CA LYS A 375 2.66 -11.18 38.30
C LYS A 375 1.15 -11.07 38.21
N GLU A 376 0.64 -11.03 36.98
CA GLU A 376 -0.77 -10.82 36.69
C GLU A 376 -1.49 -12.15 36.44
N ARG A 377 -2.01 -12.73 37.52
CA ARG A 377 -2.69 -14.04 37.50
C ARG A 377 -4.12 -13.99 36.96
N TYR A 378 -4.50 -12.92 36.26
CA TYR A 378 -5.82 -12.82 35.63
C TYR A 378 -5.92 -13.81 34.45
N PRO A 379 -7.09 -14.43 34.21
CA PRO A 379 -7.24 -15.38 33.12
C PRO A 379 -7.02 -14.73 31.76
N THR A 380 -6.54 -15.50 30.78
CA THR A 380 -6.56 -15.11 29.36
C THR A 380 -7.91 -15.42 28.75
N PHE A 381 -8.35 -14.59 27.82
CA PHE A 381 -9.51 -14.84 26.96
C PHE A 381 -9.04 -15.14 25.54
N PHE A 382 -8.18 -14.28 25.00
CA PHE A 382 -7.76 -14.33 23.61
C PHE A 382 -6.25 -14.33 23.40
N ASP A 383 -5.47 -13.89 24.38
CA ASP A 383 -4.02 -13.89 24.28
C ASP A 383 -3.43 -15.31 24.29
N ASP A 384 -2.37 -15.52 23.52
CA ASP A 384 -1.66 -16.78 23.34
C ASP A 384 -0.28 -16.52 22.70
N ILE A 385 0.76 -17.27 23.10
CA ILE A 385 2.09 -17.18 22.48
C ILE A 385 2.02 -17.38 20.97
N ALA A 386 1.20 -18.33 20.48
CA ALA A 386 1.01 -18.54 19.06
C ALA A 386 0.41 -17.29 18.40
N ALA A 387 -0.68 -16.73 18.96
CA ALA A 387 -1.36 -15.57 18.40
C ALA A 387 -0.44 -14.35 18.28
N ARG A 388 0.50 -14.17 19.21
CA ARG A 388 1.51 -13.09 19.17
C ARG A 388 2.47 -13.20 17.99
N LEU A 389 2.66 -14.38 17.41
CA LEU A 389 3.50 -14.60 16.23
C LEU A 389 2.81 -14.22 14.91
N LEU A 390 1.49 -14.01 14.89
CA LEU A 390 0.75 -13.68 13.67
C LEU A 390 1.29 -12.45 12.92
N PRO A 391 1.66 -11.33 13.58
CA PRO A 391 2.34 -10.22 12.90
C PRO A 391 3.84 -10.44 12.68
N VAL A 392 4.48 -11.36 13.41
CA VAL A 392 5.94 -11.58 13.34
C VAL A 392 6.32 -12.45 12.15
N ILE A 393 5.57 -13.53 11.87
CA ILE A 393 5.85 -14.43 10.74
C ILE A 393 5.89 -13.66 9.40
N PRO A 394 4.92 -12.79 9.06
CA PRO A 394 5.02 -11.93 7.88
C PRO A 394 6.33 -11.15 7.76
N LEU A 395 6.79 -10.53 8.86
CA LEU A 395 8.05 -9.77 8.87
C LEU A 395 9.27 -10.67 8.62
N ILE A 396 9.25 -11.90 9.14
CA ILE A 396 10.28 -12.91 8.85
C ILE A 396 10.29 -13.24 7.35
N ILE A 397 9.13 -13.42 6.72
CA ILE A 397 9.05 -13.71 5.28
C ILE A 397 9.62 -12.54 4.46
N TYR A 398 9.25 -11.29 4.77
CA TYR A 398 9.85 -10.11 4.14
C TYR A 398 11.38 -10.16 4.24
N ARG A 399 11.91 -10.40 5.44
CA ARG A 399 13.35 -10.39 5.66
C ARG A 399 14.09 -11.52 4.94
N LEU A 400 13.50 -12.71 4.87
CA LEU A 400 14.06 -13.83 4.11
C LEU A 400 14.15 -13.51 2.62
N ILE A 401 13.12 -12.89 2.05
CA ILE A 401 13.13 -12.50 0.63
C ILE A 401 14.15 -11.39 0.37
N GLU A 402 14.22 -10.37 1.25
CA GLU A 402 15.22 -9.31 1.15
C GLU A 402 16.66 -9.84 1.14
N ASN A 403 16.88 -11.01 1.77
CA ASN A 403 18.17 -11.66 1.90
C ASN A 403 18.38 -12.82 0.92
N ASP A 404 17.67 -12.83 -0.21
CA ASP A 404 17.78 -13.83 -1.28
C ASP A 404 17.50 -15.27 -0.80
N ALA A 405 16.76 -15.44 0.29
CA ALA A 405 16.43 -16.73 0.90
C ALA A 405 15.01 -17.21 0.55
N ALA A 406 14.63 -17.13 -0.73
CA ALA A 406 13.28 -17.46 -1.21
C ALA A 406 12.85 -18.91 -0.88
N GLU A 407 13.76 -19.88 -0.96
CA GLU A 407 13.46 -21.28 -0.58
C GLU A 407 13.19 -21.43 0.93
N ALA A 408 13.85 -20.63 1.77
CA ALA A 408 13.56 -20.62 3.20
C ALA A 408 12.20 -19.97 3.49
N ALA A 409 11.86 -18.91 2.76
CA ALA A 409 10.53 -18.29 2.82
C ALA A 409 9.42 -19.29 2.40
N ASP A 410 9.63 -20.06 1.32
CA ASP A 410 8.70 -21.11 0.90
C ASP A 410 8.50 -22.17 1.98
N ARG A 411 9.59 -22.65 2.60
CA ARG A 411 9.51 -23.62 3.70
C ARG A 411 8.76 -23.08 4.92
N VAL A 412 9.05 -21.86 5.37
CA VAL A 412 8.33 -21.25 6.49
C VAL A 412 6.84 -21.13 6.16
N LEU A 413 6.48 -20.62 4.98
CA LEU A 413 5.08 -20.54 4.56
C LEU A 413 4.41 -21.92 4.44
N GLN A 414 5.15 -22.97 4.07
CA GLN A 414 4.61 -24.34 4.04
C GLN A 414 4.15 -24.81 5.43
N PHE A 415 4.87 -24.44 6.49
CA PHE A 415 4.46 -24.78 7.86
C PHE A 415 3.34 -23.89 8.40
N TYR A 416 3.27 -22.63 7.94
CA TYR A 416 2.46 -21.60 8.61
C TYR A 416 1.32 -20.99 7.78
N SER A 417 1.13 -21.36 6.51
CA SER A 417 0.07 -20.76 5.66
C SER A 417 -1.32 -20.89 6.28
N THR A 418 -1.69 -22.08 6.76
CA THR A 418 -2.98 -22.33 7.44
C THR A 418 -3.08 -21.57 8.76
N PHE A 419 -1.97 -21.37 9.46
CA PHE A 419 -1.94 -20.58 10.68
C PHE A 419 -2.15 -19.09 10.38
N LEU A 420 -1.62 -18.58 9.27
CA LEU A 420 -1.82 -17.21 8.81
C LEU A 420 -3.25 -16.91 8.33
N HIS A 421 -4.14 -17.92 8.21
CA HIS A 421 -5.58 -17.66 8.04
C HIS A 421 -6.20 -16.94 9.25
N TYR A 422 -5.54 -16.99 10.41
CA TYR A 422 -5.94 -16.26 11.62
C TYR A 422 -5.33 -14.85 11.69
N TYR A 423 -4.44 -14.49 10.77
CA TYR A 423 -3.82 -13.17 10.75
C TYR A 423 -4.85 -12.15 10.23
N PRO A 424 -5.19 -11.10 11.00
CA PRO A 424 -6.24 -10.16 10.61
C PRO A 424 -5.87 -9.23 9.45
N LEU A 425 -4.67 -9.38 8.88
CA LEU A 425 -4.15 -8.62 7.73
C LEU A 425 -3.67 -9.58 6.62
N ASN A 426 -4.23 -10.79 6.52
CA ASN A 426 -3.77 -11.79 5.55
C ASN A 426 -3.91 -11.35 4.08
N VAL A 427 -5.01 -10.70 3.69
CA VAL A 427 -5.21 -10.16 2.33
C VAL A 427 -4.25 -9.01 2.08
N THR A 428 -4.16 -8.07 3.05
CA THR A 428 -3.24 -6.92 2.98
C THR A 428 -1.79 -7.40 2.86
N PHE A 429 -1.38 -8.41 3.63
CA PHE A 429 -0.06 -9.00 3.57
C PHE A 429 0.25 -9.61 2.20
N VAL A 430 -0.66 -10.43 1.66
CA VAL A 430 -0.47 -11.07 0.35
C VAL A 430 -0.40 -10.04 -0.77
N ARG A 431 -1.27 -9.03 -0.75
CA ARG A 431 -1.18 -7.93 -1.73
C ARG A 431 0.15 -7.18 -1.61
N ASP A 432 0.53 -6.79 -0.40
CA ASP A 432 1.70 -5.93 -0.19
C ASP A 432 3.01 -6.66 -0.49
N ILE A 433 3.13 -7.95 -0.15
CA ILE A 433 4.36 -8.71 -0.42
C ILE A 433 4.56 -8.97 -1.91
N LEU A 434 3.47 -9.26 -2.65
CA LEU A 434 3.51 -9.43 -4.10
C LEU A 434 3.87 -8.11 -4.80
N ALA A 435 3.32 -6.99 -4.34
CA ALA A 435 3.62 -5.66 -4.90
C ALA A 435 5.05 -5.21 -4.57
N TYR A 436 5.49 -5.37 -3.32
CA TYR A 436 6.78 -4.88 -2.83
C TYR A 436 7.98 -5.60 -3.49
N PHE A 437 7.81 -6.88 -3.82
CA PHE A 437 8.80 -7.72 -4.50
C PHE A 437 8.41 -8.07 -5.94
N TYR A 438 7.51 -7.31 -6.58
CA TYR A 438 7.09 -7.60 -7.95
C TYR A 438 8.32 -7.72 -8.88
N GLY A 439 8.31 -8.73 -9.75
CA GLY A 439 9.44 -9.05 -10.64
C GLY A 439 10.62 -9.79 -10.00
N HIS A 440 10.65 -9.97 -8.68
CA HIS A 440 11.77 -10.59 -7.95
C HIS A 440 11.40 -11.92 -7.28
N LEU A 441 10.12 -12.31 -7.29
CA LEU A 441 9.64 -13.53 -6.64
C LEU A 441 9.65 -14.74 -7.60
N PRO A 442 10.17 -15.90 -7.17
CA PRO A 442 10.00 -17.14 -7.92
C PRO A 442 8.52 -17.55 -7.99
N GLY A 443 8.08 -18.09 -9.13
CA GLY A 443 6.67 -18.50 -9.32
C GLY A 443 6.16 -19.51 -8.28
N LYS A 444 7.00 -20.46 -7.86
CA LYS A 444 6.69 -21.40 -6.76
C LYS A 444 6.37 -20.66 -5.45
N LEU A 445 7.15 -19.62 -5.14
CA LEU A 445 6.94 -18.81 -3.94
C LEU A 445 5.67 -17.95 -4.04
N ILE A 446 5.35 -17.40 -5.23
CA ILE A 446 4.08 -16.69 -5.47
C ILE A 446 2.89 -17.60 -5.15
N PHE A 447 2.87 -18.82 -5.68
CA PHE A 447 1.82 -19.80 -5.37
C PHE A 447 1.76 -20.12 -3.87
N ARG A 448 2.91 -20.25 -3.22
CA ARG A 448 2.97 -20.48 -1.77
C ARG A 448 2.39 -19.31 -0.97
N ILE A 449 2.68 -18.06 -1.36
CA ILE A 449 2.13 -16.85 -0.74
C ILE A 449 0.61 -16.82 -0.88
N LEU A 450 0.05 -17.19 -2.04
CA LEU A 450 -1.40 -17.24 -2.24
C LEU A 450 -2.11 -18.22 -1.30
N ASN A 451 -1.46 -19.30 -0.85
CA ASN A 451 -2.04 -20.25 0.10
C ASN A 451 -2.24 -19.68 1.52
N VAL A 452 -1.67 -18.50 1.80
CA VAL A 452 -2.00 -17.70 3.00
C VAL A 452 -3.46 -17.19 2.94
N LEU A 453 -4.05 -17.18 1.74
CA LEU A 453 -5.47 -16.95 1.55
C LEU A 453 -6.20 -18.30 1.45
N ASP A 454 -7.40 -18.36 2.01
CA ASP A 454 -8.34 -19.43 1.69
C ASP A 454 -8.91 -19.13 0.29
N ILE A 455 -8.17 -19.51 -0.76
CA ILE A 455 -8.46 -19.17 -2.17
C ILE A 455 -9.92 -19.47 -2.54
N LYS A 456 -10.50 -20.53 -1.98
CA LYS A 456 -11.89 -20.94 -2.21
C LYS A 456 -12.94 -19.97 -1.66
N LYS A 457 -12.58 -19.17 -0.65
CA LYS A 457 -13.45 -18.15 -0.04
C LYS A 457 -13.22 -16.75 -0.61
N MET A 458 -12.11 -16.54 -1.31
CA MET A 458 -11.78 -15.25 -1.88
C MET A 458 -12.55 -15.02 -3.19
N PRO A 459 -12.97 -13.78 -3.49
CA PRO A 459 -13.65 -13.42 -4.73
C PRO A 459 -12.67 -13.34 -5.91
N PHE A 460 -11.90 -14.41 -6.13
CA PHE A 460 -11.06 -14.54 -7.31
C PHE A 460 -11.89 -14.97 -8.52
N SER A 461 -11.42 -14.62 -9.72
CA SER A 461 -11.98 -15.12 -10.98
C SER A 461 -11.96 -16.66 -11.00
N GLU A 462 -13.03 -17.29 -11.48
CA GLU A 462 -13.15 -18.76 -11.44
C GLU A 462 -12.02 -19.50 -12.18
N SER A 463 -11.51 -18.92 -13.28
CA SER A 463 -10.40 -19.48 -14.04
C SER A 463 -9.02 -19.19 -13.45
N PHE A 464 -8.90 -18.26 -12.48
CA PHE A 464 -7.61 -17.82 -11.93
C PHE A 464 -6.69 -18.97 -11.47
N PRO A 465 -7.17 -19.99 -10.73
CA PRO A 465 -6.31 -21.10 -10.30
C PRO A 465 -5.64 -21.87 -11.45
N HIS A 466 -6.27 -21.90 -12.64
CA HIS A 466 -5.73 -22.56 -13.83
C HIS A 466 -4.58 -21.79 -14.45
N HIS A 467 -4.56 -20.45 -14.30
CA HIS A 467 -3.54 -19.58 -14.88
C HIS A 467 -2.30 -19.42 -14.00
N VAL A 468 -2.43 -19.56 -12.68
CA VAL A 468 -1.30 -19.39 -11.74
C VAL A 468 -0.41 -20.64 -11.65
N ASN A 469 -1.01 -21.83 -11.74
CA ASN A 469 -0.31 -23.10 -11.53
C ASN A 469 0.25 -23.71 -12.83
N ALA A 470 0.18 -23.00 -13.95
CA ALA A 470 0.56 -23.53 -15.25
C ALA A 470 2.09 -23.54 -15.43
N SER A 471 2.68 -24.74 -15.56
CA SER A 471 4.10 -24.92 -15.92
C SER A 471 4.47 -24.28 -17.27
N ASN A 472 3.47 -24.02 -18.12
CA ASN A 472 3.60 -23.23 -19.34
C ASN A 472 2.94 -21.87 -19.11
N ALA A 473 3.77 -20.84 -18.93
CA ALA A 473 3.36 -19.45 -18.77
C ALA A 473 2.70 -18.91 -20.06
N MET A 474 1.38 -19.08 -20.19
CA MET A 474 0.58 -18.44 -21.23
C MET A 474 -0.20 -17.28 -20.65
N CYS A 475 -0.19 -16.15 -21.35
CA CYS A 475 -1.03 -15.00 -20.98
C CYS A 475 -2.51 -15.42 -21.03
N PRO A 476 -3.30 -15.11 -19.99
CA PRO A 476 -4.74 -15.32 -20.05
C PRO A 476 -5.36 -14.62 -21.28
N PRO A 477 -6.48 -15.15 -21.79
CA PRO A 477 -7.17 -14.55 -22.94
C PRO A 477 -7.79 -13.18 -22.58
N LEU A 478 -8.15 -12.37 -23.57
CA LEU A 478 -8.69 -11.02 -23.35
C LEU A 478 -10.00 -11.06 -22.52
N GLU A 479 -10.80 -12.10 -22.68
CA GLU A 479 -12.06 -12.31 -21.97
C GLU A 479 -11.84 -12.44 -20.45
N TYR A 480 -10.69 -12.98 -20.02
CA TYR A 480 -10.33 -13.05 -18.61
C TYR A 480 -10.16 -11.65 -18.02
N PHE A 481 -9.37 -10.80 -18.68
CA PHE A 481 -9.15 -9.42 -18.23
C PHE A 481 -10.42 -8.57 -18.35
N ALA A 482 -11.24 -8.77 -19.39
CA ALA A 482 -12.52 -8.10 -19.53
C ALA A 482 -13.48 -8.45 -18.38
N SER A 483 -13.57 -9.74 -18.02
CA SER A 483 -14.38 -10.22 -16.89
C SER A 483 -13.91 -9.63 -15.57
N LEU A 484 -12.60 -9.52 -15.37
CA LEU A 484 -12.01 -8.87 -14.20
C LEU A 484 -12.41 -7.39 -14.12
N LEU A 485 -12.33 -6.65 -15.23
CA LEU A 485 -12.75 -5.25 -15.30
C LEU A 485 -14.25 -5.09 -15.05
N PHE A 486 -15.11 -5.95 -15.60
CA PHE A 486 -16.55 -5.92 -15.30
C PHE A 486 -16.82 -6.12 -13.81
N ASN A 487 -16.12 -7.06 -13.18
CA ASN A 487 -16.26 -7.29 -11.73
C ASN A 487 -15.94 -6.01 -10.93
N ILE A 488 -14.92 -5.26 -11.34
CA ILE A 488 -14.58 -3.95 -10.75
C ILE A 488 -15.68 -2.92 -11.03
N VAL A 489 -16.18 -2.81 -12.26
CA VAL A 489 -17.28 -1.90 -12.61
C VAL A 489 -18.51 -2.13 -11.72
N HIS A 490 -18.91 -3.38 -11.51
CA HIS A 490 -20.12 -3.71 -10.78
C HIS A 490 -20.02 -3.53 -9.27
N ASN A 491 -18.82 -3.69 -8.69
CA ASN A 491 -18.65 -3.76 -7.24
C ASN A 491 -17.79 -2.66 -6.61
N VAL A 492 -16.99 -1.97 -7.43
CA VAL A 492 -16.02 -0.97 -6.97
C VAL A 492 -16.40 0.42 -7.43
N ILE A 493 -16.84 0.58 -8.67
CA ILE A 493 -17.19 1.90 -9.20
C ILE A 493 -18.60 2.30 -8.74
N PRO A 494 -18.76 3.47 -8.10
CA PRO A 494 -20.09 3.96 -7.73
C PRO A 494 -20.96 4.18 -8.98
N GLN A 495 -22.14 3.57 -9.01
CA GLN A 495 -23.09 3.82 -10.09
C GLN A 495 -23.71 5.22 -9.91
N CYS A 496 -23.42 6.14 -10.83
CA CYS A 496 -24.12 7.42 -10.89
C CYS A 496 -25.57 7.20 -11.34
N HIS A 497 -26.49 6.99 -10.39
CA HIS A 497 -27.91 7.17 -10.66
C HIS A 497 -28.20 8.67 -10.73
N SER A 498 -28.18 9.24 -11.93
CA SER A 498 -28.71 10.58 -12.18
C SER A 498 -30.22 10.56 -11.94
N LYS A 499 -30.66 10.99 -10.75
CA LYS A 499 -31.99 11.59 -10.65
C LYS A 499 -31.87 12.98 -11.27
N VAL A 500 -32.31 13.09 -12.51
CA VAL A 500 -32.58 14.39 -13.13
C VAL A 500 -33.77 14.99 -12.38
N ASP A 501 -33.49 15.85 -11.41
CA ASP A 501 -34.51 16.68 -10.76
C ASP A 501 -34.92 17.78 -11.75
N THR A 502 -36.02 17.56 -12.46
CA THR A 502 -36.76 18.62 -13.13
C THR A 502 -37.70 19.29 -12.14
N SER A 503 -37.51 20.60 -11.98
CA SER A 503 -38.44 21.65 -11.49
C SER A 503 -38.32 22.17 -10.04
N ASN A 504 -38.32 23.52 -9.99
CA ASN A 504 -38.26 24.46 -8.86
C ASN A 504 -39.28 24.22 -7.72
N ASN A 505 -38.86 24.37 -6.47
CA ASN A 505 -39.16 25.52 -5.59
C ASN A 505 -38.69 25.26 -4.14
N GLY A 506 -38.30 26.32 -3.44
CA GLY A 506 -37.63 26.25 -2.15
C GLY A 506 -38.45 25.67 -1.00
N ALA A 507 -37.79 24.84 -0.19
CA ALA A 507 -37.86 24.82 1.28
C ALA A 507 -36.87 23.76 1.80
N ARG A 508 -36.06 24.13 2.79
CA ARG A 508 -35.20 23.20 3.53
C ARG A 508 -36.07 22.21 4.32
N THR A 509 -35.95 20.92 4.06
CA THR A 509 -36.31 19.87 5.02
C THR A 509 -35.48 18.60 4.79
N ILE A 510 -34.68 18.26 5.80
CA ILE A 510 -33.95 16.99 5.92
C ILE A 510 -34.98 15.89 6.18
N ILE A 511 -35.13 14.91 5.27
CA ILE A 511 -35.94 13.71 5.51
C ILE A 511 -35.18 12.45 5.07
N ASN A 512 -34.80 11.65 6.07
CA ASN A 512 -34.42 10.24 5.98
C ASN A 512 -35.42 9.44 5.12
N ARG A 513 -34.94 8.61 4.19
CA ARG A 513 -35.77 7.60 3.53
C ARG A 513 -35.23 6.19 3.78
N ASN A 514 -35.99 5.43 4.58
CA ASN A 514 -36.07 3.97 4.47
C ASN A 514 -36.80 3.62 3.15
N PRO A 515 -36.39 2.57 2.41
CA PRO A 515 -37.18 2.05 1.31
C PRO A 515 -38.22 1.04 1.80
N THR A 516 -39.49 1.35 1.56
CA THR A 516 -40.63 0.44 1.66
C THR A 516 -40.57 -0.63 0.56
N SER A 517 -40.73 -1.88 0.98
CA SER A 517 -40.78 -3.10 0.18
C SER A 517 -41.99 -3.16 -0.77
N GLN A 518 -41.75 -3.44 -2.06
CA GLN A 518 -42.75 -4.05 -2.94
C GLN A 518 -42.48 -5.57 -3.04
N PRO A 519 -43.50 -6.43 -2.95
CA PRO A 519 -43.33 -7.87 -3.06
C PRO A 519 -43.44 -8.31 -4.53
N GLY A 520 -42.42 -9.00 -5.05
CA GLY A 520 -42.51 -9.71 -6.33
C GLY A 520 -41.44 -9.37 -7.36
N SER A 521 -40.17 -9.65 -7.06
CA SER A 521 -39.20 -10.19 -8.03
C SER A 521 -37.97 -10.69 -7.26
N THR A 522 -37.59 -11.94 -7.48
CA THR A 522 -36.59 -12.66 -6.68
C THR A 522 -35.13 -12.32 -7.01
N ASN A 523 -34.87 -11.20 -7.70
CA ASN A 523 -33.52 -10.77 -8.11
C ASN A 523 -33.25 -9.29 -7.77
N ALA A 524 -33.62 -8.86 -6.56
CA ALA A 524 -33.24 -7.54 -6.04
C ALA A 524 -31.96 -7.68 -5.18
N TYR A 525 -30.83 -7.23 -5.74
CA TYR A 525 -29.53 -6.97 -5.10
C TYR A 525 -29.01 -8.06 -4.14
N GLU A 526 -27.92 -8.76 -4.52
CA GLU A 526 -27.01 -9.41 -3.56
C GLU A 526 -26.43 -8.33 -2.62
N GLY A 527 -27.22 -7.98 -1.60
CA GLY A 527 -26.97 -6.86 -0.71
C GLY A 527 -25.80 -7.15 0.22
N GLN A 528 -24.78 -6.29 0.14
CA GLN A 528 -23.72 -6.05 1.12
C GLN A 528 -23.51 -7.18 2.14
N LYS A 529 -22.55 -8.08 1.84
CA LYS A 529 -21.96 -8.97 2.85
C LYS A 529 -21.73 -8.19 4.14
N ALA A 530 -22.22 -8.72 5.26
CA ALA A 530 -22.12 -8.04 6.54
C ALA A 530 -20.65 -7.76 6.87
N PHE A 531 -20.33 -6.61 7.48
CA PHE A 531 -18.95 -6.18 7.74
C PHE A 531 -18.07 -7.30 8.31
N TYR A 532 -18.57 -8.07 9.28
CA TYR A 532 -17.80 -9.13 9.91
C TYR A 532 -17.36 -10.25 8.94
N GLN A 533 -18.03 -10.41 7.80
CA GLN A 533 -17.63 -11.36 6.75
C GLN A 533 -16.41 -10.89 5.95
N ILE A 534 -16.03 -9.61 6.06
CA ILE A 534 -14.94 -8.98 5.30
C ILE A 534 -14.06 -8.18 6.27
N GLN A 535 -13.28 -8.91 7.08
CA GLN A 535 -12.44 -8.32 8.12
C GLN A 535 -11.18 -7.63 7.60
N ASP A 536 -10.69 -8.09 6.45
CA ASP A 536 -9.55 -7.52 5.72
C ASP A 536 -9.91 -7.56 4.24
N PRO A 537 -9.81 -6.45 3.49
CA PRO A 537 -9.33 -5.12 3.85
C PRO A 537 -10.27 -4.24 4.69
N GLY A 538 -11.48 -4.70 4.99
CA GLY A 538 -12.47 -4.03 5.84
C GLY A 538 -13.79 -3.70 5.13
N THR A 539 -13.80 -3.66 3.79
CA THR A 539 -15.02 -3.47 2.99
C THR A 539 -15.04 -4.43 1.80
N SER A 540 -16.24 -4.76 1.30
CA SER A 540 -16.39 -5.65 0.13
C SER A 540 -15.80 -5.05 -1.13
N THR A 541 -16.03 -3.76 -1.35
CA THR A 541 -15.47 -3.02 -2.48
C THR A 541 -13.94 -3.09 -2.48
N GLN A 542 -13.31 -2.84 -1.34
CA GLN A 542 -11.87 -2.93 -1.26
C GLN A 542 -11.39 -4.39 -1.40
N LEU A 543 -12.10 -5.38 -0.85
CA LEU A 543 -11.71 -6.78 -1.01
C LEU A 543 -11.61 -7.16 -2.49
N ILE A 544 -12.62 -6.78 -3.29
CA ILE A 544 -12.69 -7.09 -4.72
C ILE A 544 -11.57 -6.40 -5.50
N LEU A 545 -11.23 -5.15 -5.14
CA LEU A 545 -10.11 -4.45 -5.74
C LEU A 545 -8.77 -5.11 -5.39
N GLU A 546 -8.54 -5.43 -4.12
CA GLU A 546 -7.29 -6.06 -3.66
C GLU A 546 -7.13 -7.47 -4.25
N THR A 547 -8.21 -8.25 -4.40
CA THR A 547 -8.13 -9.56 -5.06
C THR A 547 -7.83 -9.44 -6.55
N ALA A 548 -8.41 -8.45 -7.24
CA ALA A 548 -8.06 -8.19 -8.64
C ALA A 548 -6.57 -7.82 -8.80
N ILE A 549 -6.03 -7.00 -7.90
CA ILE A 549 -4.61 -6.65 -7.86
C ILE A 549 -3.75 -7.89 -7.59
N ILE A 550 -4.12 -8.72 -6.61
CA ILE A 550 -3.43 -9.98 -6.31
C ILE A 550 -3.44 -10.91 -7.51
N GLU A 551 -4.57 -11.04 -8.23
CA GLU A 551 -4.65 -11.88 -9.43
C GLU A 551 -3.62 -11.44 -10.47
N ILE A 552 -3.66 -10.16 -10.84
CA ILE A 552 -2.77 -9.58 -11.84
C ILE A 552 -1.29 -9.77 -11.49
N MET A 553 -0.91 -9.51 -10.24
CA MET A 553 0.48 -9.64 -9.80
C MET A 553 0.95 -11.10 -9.67
N SER A 554 0.02 -12.05 -9.61
CA SER A 554 0.33 -13.48 -9.45
C SER A 554 0.43 -14.24 -10.77
N LEU A 555 0.00 -13.65 -11.88
CA LEU A 555 0.08 -14.30 -13.18
C LEU A 555 1.55 -14.50 -13.59
N PRO A 556 1.91 -15.67 -14.16
CA PRO A 556 3.28 -15.95 -14.58
C PRO A 556 3.63 -15.28 -15.92
N VAL A 557 3.24 -14.02 -16.12
CA VAL A 557 3.48 -13.25 -17.35
C VAL A 557 4.02 -11.86 -17.06
N THR A 558 4.57 -11.22 -18.09
CA THR A 558 5.19 -9.90 -17.93
C THR A 558 4.13 -8.80 -17.77
N ALA A 559 4.49 -7.72 -17.06
CA ALA A 559 3.66 -6.52 -16.97
C ALA A 559 3.29 -5.96 -18.36
N ALA A 560 4.21 -6.03 -19.32
CA ALA A 560 3.97 -5.58 -20.69
C ALA A 560 2.80 -6.33 -21.35
N GLN A 561 2.79 -7.66 -21.26
CA GLN A 561 1.71 -8.49 -21.84
C GLN A 561 0.35 -8.18 -21.21
N ILE A 562 0.31 -8.01 -19.88
CA ILE A 562 -0.93 -7.66 -19.15
C ILE A 562 -1.42 -6.27 -19.57
N VAL A 563 -0.52 -5.28 -19.60
CA VAL A 563 -0.87 -3.91 -20.00
C VAL A 563 -1.35 -3.86 -21.44
N THR A 564 -0.68 -4.55 -22.38
CA THR A 564 -1.13 -4.66 -23.76
C THR A 564 -2.53 -5.27 -23.82
N ALA A 565 -2.81 -6.36 -23.11
CA ALA A 565 -4.15 -6.97 -23.08
C ALA A 565 -5.22 -5.99 -22.57
N LEU A 566 -4.94 -5.28 -21.48
CA LEU A 566 -5.85 -4.27 -20.91
C LEU A 566 -6.08 -3.10 -21.86
N VAL A 567 -5.03 -2.57 -22.49
CA VAL A 567 -5.14 -1.48 -23.47
C VAL A 567 -5.91 -1.94 -24.70
N GLN A 568 -5.69 -3.16 -25.20
CA GLN A 568 -6.43 -3.70 -26.36
C GLN A 568 -7.94 -3.77 -26.11
N ILE A 569 -8.36 -4.14 -24.89
CA ILE A 569 -9.77 -4.11 -24.48
C ILE A 569 -10.34 -2.70 -24.53
N ILE A 570 -9.59 -1.70 -24.06
CA ILE A 570 -10.03 -0.30 -24.05
C ILE A 570 -10.07 0.29 -25.47
N VAL A 571 -9.12 -0.06 -26.32
CA VAL A 571 -9.08 0.37 -27.73
C VAL A 571 -10.29 -0.16 -28.49
N HIS A 572 -10.68 -1.41 -28.26
CA HIS A 572 -11.79 -2.09 -28.97
C HIS A 572 -13.07 -2.23 -28.13
N ILE A 573 -13.28 -1.32 -27.17
CA ILE A 573 -14.28 -1.46 -26.11
C ILE A 573 -15.69 -1.75 -26.63
N GLN A 574 -16.13 -1.12 -27.72
CA GLN A 574 -17.45 -1.35 -28.30
C GLN A 574 -17.62 -2.78 -28.85
N ALA A 575 -16.57 -3.34 -29.45
CA ALA A 575 -16.54 -4.72 -29.92
C ALA A 575 -16.52 -5.71 -28.73
N THR A 576 -15.76 -5.40 -27.68
CA THR A 576 -15.70 -6.24 -26.48
C THR A 576 -17.05 -6.28 -25.75
N LEU A 577 -17.73 -5.15 -25.63
CA LEU A 577 -19.06 -5.04 -25.01
C LEU A 577 -20.17 -5.76 -25.80
N THR A 578 -20.08 -5.79 -27.13
CA THR A 578 -21.06 -6.50 -27.97
C THR A 578 -20.89 -8.00 -27.91
N GLN A 579 -19.65 -8.50 -27.82
CA GLN A 579 -19.36 -9.93 -27.65
C GLN A 579 -19.75 -10.44 -26.24
N SER A 580 -19.53 -9.65 -25.19
CA SER A 580 -19.87 -10.05 -23.81
C SER A 580 -21.39 -10.19 -23.58
N ASN A 581 -22.22 -9.38 -24.25
CA ASN A 581 -23.67 -9.47 -24.14
C ASN A 581 -24.28 -10.71 -24.81
N GLN A 582 -23.55 -11.36 -25.73
CA GLN A 582 -24.00 -12.61 -26.37
C GLN A 582 -23.68 -13.86 -25.53
N GLY A 583 -22.83 -13.76 -24.51
CA GLY A 583 -22.41 -14.87 -23.65
C GLY A 583 -23.41 -15.28 -22.55
N PHE A 584 -24.46 -14.50 -22.31
CA PHE A 584 -25.43 -14.74 -21.22
C PHE A 584 -26.73 -15.45 -21.64
N HIS A 585 -26.88 -15.83 -22.92
CA HIS A 585 -28.00 -16.64 -23.39
C HIS A 585 -27.50 -17.87 -24.15
N GLY A 586 -28.00 -19.06 -23.76
CA GLY A 586 -27.64 -20.34 -24.36
C GLY A 586 -27.84 -20.40 -25.87
N PRO A 587 -27.16 -21.32 -26.58
CA PRO A 587 -26.96 -21.22 -28.02
C PRO A 587 -28.27 -21.51 -28.77
N SER A 588 -28.78 -20.53 -29.50
CA SER A 588 -29.72 -20.77 -30.60
C SER A 588 -28.97 -20.79 -31.92
N THR A 589 -28.91 -21.96 -32.54
CA THR A 589 -28.41 -22.22 -33.89
C THR A 589 -29.01 -21.27 -34.93
N SER A 590 -28.20 -20.47 -35.60
CA SER A 590 -28.43 -20.11 -37.01
C SER A 590 -27.15 -19.60 -37.68
N SER A 591 -26.87 -20.18 -38.83
CA SER A 591 -25.78 -19.91 -39.75
C SER A 591 -26.00 -18.60 -40.53
N GLY A 592 -24.98 -17.75 -40.61
CA GLY A 592 -24.94 -16.61 -41.52
C GLY A 592 -23.56 -15.95 -41.56
N GLN A 593 -22.82 -16.15 -42.66
CA GLN A 593 -21.57 -15.47 -42.99
C GLN A 593 -21.81 -13.95 -43.18
N GLY A 594 -20.85 -13.13 -42.75
CA GLY A 594 -20.83 -11.70 -43.10
C GLY A 594 -19.80 -10.89 -42.32
N SER A 595 -18.54 -10.94 -42.76
CA SER A 595 -17.47 -10.02 -42.36
C SER A 595 -17.73 -8.63 -42.95
N ALA A 596 -17.98 -7.63 -42.12
CA ALA A 596 -17.91 -6.22 -42.51
C ALA A 596 -17.38 -5.37 -41.35
N LEU A 597 -16.16 -4.85 -41.53
CA LEU A 597 -15.55 -3.80 -40.72
C LEU A 597 -16.40 -2.52 -40.79
N PRO A 598 -16.58 -1.75 -39.70
CA PRO A 598 -17.15 -0.41 -39.80
C PRO A 598 -16.05 0.58 -40.21
N ALA A 599 -16.08 1.01 -41.47
CA ALA A 599 -15.37 2.22 -41.92
C ALA A 599 -16.24 3.45 -41.65
N SER A 600 -15.67 4.48 -41.00
CA SER A 600 -16.29 5.79 -40.80
C SER A 600 -16.50 6.54 -42.13
N PRO A 601 -17.47 7.48 -42.21
CA PRO A 601 -17.93 8.06 -43.47
C PRO A 601 -16.97 9.14 -43.98
N SER A 602 -16.72 9.14 -45.28
CA SER A 602 -16.06 10.23 -46.01
C SER A 602 -17.14 11.19 -46.52
N GLY A 603 -17.02 12.48 -46.23
CA GLY A 603 -17.88 13.51 -46.79
C GLY A 603 -17.42 13.95 -48.18
N ALA A 604 -18.36 14.05 -49.14
CA ALA A 604 -18.27 14.96 -50.29
C ALA A 604 -19.66 15.14 -50.94
N SER A 605 -19.98 16.39 -51.24
CA SER A 605 -21.15 16.93 -51.94
C SER A 605 -21.14 16.69 -53.46
N THR A 606 -22.31 16.42 -54.09
CA THR A 606 -23.03 17.30 -55.06
C THR A 606 -24.10 16.53 -55.86
N ASP A 607 -25.29 17.12 -55.95
CA ASP A 607 -26.36 17.02 -56.97
C ASP A 607 -26.66 15.71 -57.72
N SER A 608 -27.88 15.19 -57.52
CA SER A 608 -28.80 14.90 -58.64
C SER A 608 -30.21 14.54 -58.15
N LEU A 609 -31.18 15.13 -58.84
CA LEU A 609 -32.63 14.93 -58.72
C LEU A 609 -33.03 13.47 -59.00
N GLY A 610 -33.83 12.87 -58.12
CA GLY A 610 -34.40 11.54 -58.35
C GLY A 610 -35.46 11.16 -57.31
N ARG A 611 -36.72 11.22 -57.73
CA ARG A 611 -37.95 11.14 -56.94
C ARG A 611 -38.31 9.69 -56.58
N GLY A 612 -38.55 9.39 -55.30
CA GLY A 612 -39.14 8.13 -54.84
C GLY A 612 -39.77 8.27 -53.46
N ARG A 613 -41.07 8.61 -53.39
CA ARG A 613 -41.86 8.72 -52.15
C ARG A 613 -42.05 7.35 -51.50
N GLN A 614 -41.64 7.20 -50.24
CA GLN A 614 -42.39 6.41 -49.25
C GLN A 614 -42.41 7.15 -47.91
N THR A 615 -43.60 7.25 -47.35
CA THR A 615 -44.00 8.01 -46.16
C THR A 615 -43.46 7.43 -44.84
N PRO A 616 -43.24 8.26 -43.80
CA PRO A 616 -42.71 7.83 -42.51
C PRO A 616 -43.80 7.14 -41.66
N ASN A 617 -43.47 5.99 -41.08
CA ASN A 617 -44.30 5.36 -40.05
C ASN A 617 -43.63 5.56 -38.68
N PRO A 618 -44.29 6.19 -37.70
CA PRO A 618 -43.73 6.44 -36.38
C PRO A 618 -44.10 5.28 -35.44
N MET A 619 -43.18 4.36 -35.17
CA MET A 619 -43.24 3.55 -33.96
C MET A 619 -41.83 3.22 -33.47
N GLY A 620 -41.47 3.90 -32.39
CA GLY A 620 -40.24 3.67 -31.65
C GLY A 620 -40.23 2.30 -30.97
N PHE A 621 -39.21 1.53 -31.30
CA PHE A 621 -38.60 0.57 -30.38
C PHE A 621 -37.10 0.89 -30.36
N VAL A 622 -36.76 2.02 -29.75
CA VAL A 622 -35.40 2.29 -29.28
C VAL A 622 -35.16 1.32 -28.14
N SER A 623 -34.41 0.26 -28.43
CA SER A 623 -34.00 -0.75 -27.47
C SER A 623 -33.28 -0.07 -26.31
N ARG A 624 -33.83 -0.22 -25.11
CA ARG A 624 -33.21 0.18 -23.83
C ARG A 624 -31.82 -0.45 -23.59
N SER A 625 -31.34 -1.37 -24.45
CA SER A 625 -30.01 -1.98 -24.34
C SER A 625 -28.86 -1.10 -24.85
N GLY A 626 -29.11 -0.18 -25.79
CA GLY A 626 -28.05 0.67 -26.37
C GLY A 626 -27.50 1.70 -25.39
N TYR A 627 -28.37 2.34 -24.60
CA TYR A 627 -27.96 3.31 -23.57
C TYR A 627 -27.13 2.65 -22.45
N ALA A 628 -27.39 1.38 -22.12
CA ALA A 628 -26.68 0.66 -21.08
C ALA A 628 -25.25 0.28 -21.51
N SER A 629 -25.04 -0.17 -22.75
CA SER A 629 -23.70 -0.50 -23.26
C SER A 629 -22.81 0.74 -23.40
N GLN A 630 -23.39 1.91 -23.73
CA GLN A 630 -22.63 3.15 -23.91
C GLN A 630 -22.08 3.69 -22.59
N GLN A 631 -22.90 3.74 -21.53
CA GLN A 631 -22.44 4.13 -20.18
C GLN A 631 -21.38 3.15 -19.63
N LEU A 632 -21.51 1.87 -19.96
CA LEU A 632 -20.61 0.80 -19.53
C LEU A 632 -19.19 0.96 -20.11
N SER A 633 -19.04 1.55 -21.29
CA SER A 633 -17.71 1.82 -21.89
C SER A 633 -16.87 2.78 -21.04
N CYS A 634 -17.43 3.91 -20.60
CA CYS A 634 -16.72 4.86 -19.74
C CYS A 634 -16.39 4.24 -18.37
N LEU A 635 -17.29 3.43 -17.80
CA LEU A 635 -17.07 2.74 -16.54
C LEU A 635 -15.94 1.70 -16.65
N MET A 636 -15.85 0.97 -17.76
CA MET A 636 -14.74 0.04 -18.00
C MET A 636 -13.39 0.75 -18.15
N ILE A 637 -13.35 1.90 -18.85
CA ILE A 637 -12.15 2.76 -18.91
C ILE A 637 -11.77 3.22 -17.50
N GLN A 638 -12.76 3.63 -16.70
CA GLN A 638 -12.54 4.04 -15.31
C GLN A 638 -11.99 2.87 -14.47
N ALA A 639 -12.55 1.67 -14.59
CA ALA A 639 -12.08 0.47 -13.90
C ALA A 639 -10.65 0.09 -14.25
N CYS A 640 -10.31 0.17 -15.54
CA CYS A 640 -8.98 -0.14 -16.04
C CYS A 640 -7.94 0.87 -15.51
N GLY A 641 -8.25 2.18 -15.58
CA GLY A 641 -7.38 3.21 -15.02
C GLY A 641 -7.20 3.10 -13.51
N LEU A 642 -8.27 2.79 -12.77
CA LEU A 642 -8.21 2.52 -11.32
C LEU A 642 -7.33 1.31 -11.02
N LEU A 643 -7.55 0.17 -11.70
CA LEU A 643 -6.76 -1.05 -11.50
C LEU A 643 -5.27 -0.80 -11.76
N LEU A 644 -4.95 -0.19 -12.91
CA LEU A 644 -3.58 0.12 -13.29
C LEU A 644 -2.88 1.03 -12.27
N ALA A 645 -3.59 2.01 -11.70
CA ALA A 645 -3.03 2.92 -10.71
C ALA A 645 -2.70 2.26 -9.35
N GLN A 646 -3.26 1.07 -9.08
CA GLN A 646 -2.97 0.31 -7.85
C GLN A 646 -1.82 -0.69 -8.01
N LEU A 647 -1.28 -0.86 -9.22
CA LEU A 647 -0.21 -1.80 -9.53
C LEU A 647 1.19 -1.17 -9.34
N PRO A 648 2.25 -1.99 -9.24
CA PRO A 648 3.63 -1.50 -9.16
C PRO A 648 4.03 -0.61 -10.35
N ALA A 649 5.01 0.28 -10.13
CA ALA A 649 5.45 1.27 -11.12
C ALA A 649 5.90 0.67 -12.47
N GLU A 650 6.36 -0.58 -12.51
CA GLU A 650 6.63 -1.33 -13.75
C GLU A 650 5.44 -1.31 -14.71
N PHE A 651 4.20 -1.51 -14.21
CA PHE A 651 3.00 -1.47 -15.04
C PHE A 651 2.75 -0.08 -15.61
N HIS A 652 3.09 0.97 -14.87
CA HIS A 652 2.92 2.36 -15.32
C HIS A 652 3.87 2.69 -16.47
N ILE A 653 5.12 2.23 -16.38
CA ILE A 653 6.11 2.41 -17.47
C ILE A 653 5.63 1.69 -18.74
N GLN A 654 5.13 0.45 -18.60
CA GLN A 654 4.57 -0.28 -19.73
C GLN A 654 3.32 0.40 -20.30
N LEU A 655 2.46 0.97 -19.45
CA LEU A 655 1.28 1.74 -19.90
C LEU A 655 1.69 2.96 -20.72
N TYR A 656 2.73 3.69 -20.29
CA TYR A 656 3.22 4.84 -21.03
C TYR A 656 3.77 4.46 -22.40
N ALA A 657 4.53 3.37 -22.48
CA ALA A 657 5.05 2.85 -23.75
C ALA A 657 3.93 2.40 -24.69
N GLU A 658 2.98 1.61 -24.18
CA GLU A 658 1.88 1.05 -24.98
C GLU A 658 0.88 2.11 -25.43
N ALA A 659 0.50 3.04 -24.54
CA ALA A 659 -0.36 4.17 -24.90
C ALA A 659 0.28 5.03 -26.00
N SER A 660 1.59 5.30 -25.90
CA SER A 660 2.32 6.05 -26.92
C SER A 660 2.38 5.31 -28.25
N ARG A 661 2.58 3.99 -28.22
CA ARG A 661 2.57 3.13 -29.41
C ARG A 661 1.23 3.22 -30.14
N VAL A 662 0.12 3.02 -29.41
CA VAL A 662 -1.25 3.09 -29.97
C VAL A 662 -1.55 4.47 -30.55
N ILE A 663 -1.17 5.55 -29.87
CA ILE A 663 -1.36 6.92 -30.39
C ILE A 663 -0.58 7.10 -31.70
N LYS A 664 0.69 6.69 -31.75
CA LYS A 664 1.56 6.86 -32.93
C LYS A 664 1.16 6.00 -34.14
N GLU A 665 0.62 4.81 -33.91
CA GLU A 665 0.19 3.90 -34.97
C GLU A 665 -1.14 4.31 -35.61
N THR A 666 -1.82 5.32 -35.07
CA THR A 666 -3.09 5.78 -35.63
C THR A 666 -2.90 6.32 -37.05
N TRP A 667 -3.61 5.72 -38.00
CA TRP A 667 -3.37 5.85 -39.45
C TRP A 667 -3.38 7.27 -40.02
N TRP A 668 -4.15 8.20 -39.45
CA TRP A 668 -4.19 9.59 -39.92
C TRP A 668 -3.08 10.47 -39.34
N LEU A 669 -2.34 10.00 -38.33
CA LEU A 669 -1.09 10.64 -37.88
C LEU A 669 0.12 10.19 -38.70
N THR A 670 0.02 9.06 -39.42
CA THR A 670 1.10 8.50 -40.25
C THR A 670 0.97 8.82 -41.74
N ASP A 671 -0.20 9.30 -42.17
CA ASP A 671 -0.44 9.69 -43.56
C ASP A 671 0.10 11.09 -43.87
N ALA A 672 1.26 11.15 -44.52
CA ALA A 672 1.95 12.39 -44.90
C ALA A 672 1.21 13.20 -46.00
N LYS A 673 0.09 12.71 -46.54
CA LYS A 673 -0.66 13.38 -47.62
C LYS A 673 -1.78 14.30 -47.15
N ARG A 674 -2.11 14.32 -45.85
CA ARG A 674 -3.23 15.10 -45.31
C ARG A 674 -2.87 16.57 -45.10
N SER A 675 -3.85 17.44 -45.32
CA SER A 675 -3.73 18.87 -44.99
C SER A 675 -3.75 19.09 -43.47
N THR A 676 -3.18 20.21 -43.02
CA THR A 676 -3.20 20.61 -41.61
C THR A 676 -4.62 20.75 -41.06
N SER A 677 -5.55 21.30 -41.85
CA SER A 677 -6.96 21.46 -41.46
C SER A 677 -7.70 20.13 -41.26
N GLU A 678 -7.41 19.11 -42.08
CA GLU A 678 -8.00 17.77 -41.92
C GLU A 678 -7.46 17.07 -40.67
N LEU A 679 -6.18 17.28 -40.37
CA LEU A 679 -5.54 16.75 -39.16
C LEU A 679 -6.15 17.37 -37.91
N ASP A 680 -6.38 18.68 -37.92
CA ASP A 680 -6.99 19.43 -36.82
C ASP A 680 -8.44 19.03 -36.57
N SER A 681 -9.24 18.87 -37.64
CA SER A 681 -10.60 18.34 -37.53
C SER A 681 -10.61 16.91 -36.98
N ALA A 682 -9.67 16.06 -37.39
CA ALA A 682 -9.57 14.68 -36.90
C ALA A 682 -9.21 14.63 -35.42
N VAL A 683 -8.30 15.50 -34.95
CA VAL A 683 -7.97 15.63 -33.52
C VAL A 683 -9.16 16.13 -32.71
N GLY A 684 -9.86 17.16 -33.20
CA GLY A 684 -11.05 17.69 -32.53
C GLY A 684 -12.14 16.63 -32.33
N TYR A 685 -12.37 15.81 -33.36
CA TYR A 685 -13.29 14.66 -33.28
C TYR A 685 -12.75 13.55 -32.36
N ALA A 686 -11.47 13.22 -32.45
CA ALA A 686 -10.88 12.14 -31.65
C ALA A 686 -10.85 12.43 -30.15
N LEU A 687 -10.76 13.71 -29.76
CA LEU A 687 -10.67 14.18 -28.38
C LEU A 687 -12.00 14.71 -27.83
N LEU A 688 -13.12 14.38 -28.49
CA LEU A 688 -14.46 14.62 -27.94
C LEU A 688 -14.59 14.05 -26.53
N ASP A 689 -15.48 14.65 -25.74
CA ASP A 689 -15.78 14.16 -24.40
C ASP A 689 -16.13 12.66 -24.47
N PRO A 690 -15.45 11.79 -23.70
CA PRO A 690 -15.62 10.34 -23.82
C PRO A 690 -17.04 9.88 -23.47
N THR A 691 -17.78 10.62 -22.64
CA THR A 691 -19.17 10.28 -22.33
C THR A 691 -20.09 10.59 -23.51
N TRP A 692 -19.87 11.71 -24.19
CA TRP A 692 -20.62 12.07 -25.40
C TRP A 692 -20.22 11.15 -26.56
N ALA A 693 -18.93 10.89 -26.72
CA ALA A 693 -18.44 10.02 -27.77
C ALA A 693 -18.94 8.58 -27.64
N ALA A 694 -19.09 8.09 -26.40
CA ALA A 694 -19.72 6.80 -26.13
C ALA A 694 -21.23 6.82 -26.47
N GLN A 695 -21.96 7.86 -26.06
CA GLN A 695 -23.39 8.01 -26.33
C GLN A 695 -23.72 8.07 -27.83
N ASP A 696 -22.88 8.76 -28.60
CA ASP A 696 -23.08 8.93 -30.04
C ASP A 696 -22.40 7.83 -30.88
N ASN A 697 -21.76 6.84 -30.23
CA ASN A 697 -20.97 5.78 -30.87
C ASN A 697 -19.87 6.33 -31.81
N THR A 698 -19.26 7.45 -31.40
CA THR A 698 -18.17 8.15 -32.09
C THR A 698 -16.82 7.98 -31.36
N SER A 699 -16.76 7.13 -30.34
CA SER A 699 -15.54 6.85 -29.58
C SER A 699 -14.39 6.40 -30.47
N THR A 700 -13.26 7.09 -30.39
CA THR A 700 -12.05 6.76 -31.16
C THR A 700 -11.00 6.08 -30.29
N VAL A 701 -10.06 5.38 -30.94
CA VAL A 701 -8.91 4.75 -30.29
C VAL A 701 -8.12 5.75 -29.43
N ILE A 702 -7.83 6.93 -29.98
CA ILE A 702 -7.10 8.00 -29.27
C ILE A 702 -7.94 8.52 -28.10
N GLY A 703 -9.23 8.80 -28.31
CA GLY A 703 -10.12 9.28 -27.25
C GLY A 703 -10.19 8.30 -26.07
N ASN A 704 -10.29 7.00 -26.35
CA ASN A 704 -10.33 5.95 -25.31
C ASN A 704 -9.00 5.86 -24.54
N VAL A 705 -7.85 5.93 -25.23
CA VAL A 705 -6.53 5.89 -24.58
C VAL A 705 -6.29 7.15 -23.75
N VAL A 706 -6.66 8.32 -24.24
CA VAL A 706 -6.56 9.58 -23.47
C VAL A 706 -7.45 9.52 -22.22
N ALA A 707 -8.68 9.03 -22.34
CA ALA A 707 -9.59 8.83 -21.21
C ALA A 707 -9.05 7.81 -20.20
N LEU A 708 -8.39 6.73 -20.67
CA LEU A 708 -7.71 5.76 -19.81
C LEU A 708 -6.58 6.42 -19.02
N LEU A 709 -5.72 7.20 -19.68
CA LEU A 709 -4.64 7.93 -19.02
C LEU A 709 -5.17 8.93 -18.00
N HIS A 710 -6.26 9.64 -18.29
CA HIS A 710 -6.91 10.54 -17.33
C HIS A 710 -7.46 9.80 -16.12
N SER A 711 -8.17 8.69 -16.34
CA SER A 711 -8.65 7.83 -15.26
C SER A 711 -7.48 7.33 -14.39
N PHE A 712 -6.42 6.82 -15.02
CA PHE A 712 -5.22 6.36 -14.36
C PHE A 712 -4.55 7.47 -13.53
N PHE A 713 -4.29 8.64 -14.13
CA PHE A 713 -3.67 9.76 -13.44
C PHE A 713 -4.52 10.30 -12.31
N SER A 714 -5.86 10.26 -12.41
CA SER A 714 -6.74 10.71 -11.33
C SER A 714 -6.60 9.86 -10.05
N ASN A 715 -6.17 8.61 -10.19
CA ASN A 715 -6.02 7.65 -9.10
C ASN A 715 -4.57 7.48 -8.63
N LEU A 716 -3.57 8.03 -9.34
CA LEU A 716 -2.17 7.94 -8.91
C LEU A 716 -1.88 8.80 -7.69
N PRO A 717 -1.02 8.38 -6.74
CA PRO A 717 -0.45 9.25 -5.71
C PRO A 717 0.43 10.35 -6.34
N GLN A 718 0.57 11.48 -5.65
CA GLN A 718 1.30 12.63 -6.17
C GLN A 718 2.78 12.35 -6.47
N GLU A 719 3.44 11.54 -5.65
CA GLU A 719 4.84 11.12 -5.89
C GLU A 719 5.03 10.43 -7.25
N TRP A 720 4.06 9.61 -7.68
CA TRP A 720 4.20 8.83 -8.91
C TRP A 720 3.92 9.64 -10.19
N LEU A 721 3.30 10.81 -10.06
CA LEU A 721 3.09 11.73 -11.18
C LEU A 721 4.41 12.34 -11.70
N ASP A 722 5.49 12.35 -10.93
CA ASP A 722 6.80 12.82 -11.40
C ASP A 722 7.31 12.00 -12.60
N LYS A 723 6.88 10.74 -12.75
CA LYS A 723 7.24 9.86 -13.87
C LYS A 723 6.44 10.09 -15.16
N THR A 724 5.47 10.99 -15.19
CA THR A 724 4.66 11.27 -16.40
C THR A 724 5.51 11.76 -17.58
N HIS A 725 6.70 12.33 -17.32
CA HIS A 725 7.64 12.73 -18.38
C HIS A 725 8.07 11.57 -19.30
N LEU A 726 8.05 10.32 -18.81
CA LEU A 726 8.38 9.13 -19.60
C LEU A 726 7.40 8.94 -20.76
N LEU A 727 6.11 9.22 -20.55
CA LEU A 727 5.10 9.17 -21.60
C LEU A 727 5.42 10.17 -22.72
N VAL A 728 5.77 11.40 -22.37
CA VAL A 728 6.15 12.42 -23.35
C VAL A 728 7.40 12.02 -24.12
N ASN A 729 8.40 11.43 -23.47
CA ASN A 729 9.58 10.89 -24.14
C ASN A 729 9.21 9.79 -25.15
N HIS A 730 8.26 8.92 -24.82
CA HIS A 730 7.76 7.91 -25.75
C HIS A 730 6.89 8.51 -26.87
N LEU A 731 6.24 9.65 -26.67
CA LEU A 731 5.49 10.35 -27.72
C LEU A 731 6.40 11.10 -28.72
N ARG A 732 7.61 11.49 -28.31
CA ARG A 732 8.58 12.18 -29.19
C ARG A 732 9.01 11.32 -30.39
N PRO A 733 9.35 11.95 -31.54
CA PRO A 733 9.35 13.40 -31.78
C PRO A 733 7.92 13.95 -32.00
N ILE A 734 7.62 15.11 -31.42
CA ILE A 734 6.36 15.83 -31.59
C ILE A 734 6.60 16.92 -32.64
N LYS A 735 6.04 16.74 -33.84
CA LYS A 735 6.34 17.59 -35.02
C LYS A 735 5.15 18.37 -35.57
N SER A 736 3.94 18.14 -35.07
CA SER A 736 2.71 18.76 -35.58
C SER A 736 1.86 19.33 -34.45
N VAL A 737 1.05 20.35 -34.78
CA VAL A 737 0.07 20.96 -33.87
C VAL A 737 -0.92 19.90 -33.37
N ALA A 738 -1.36 19.00 -34.23
CA ALA A 738 -2.22 17.87 -33.87
C ALA A 738 -1.63 17.00 -32.75
N MET A 739 -0.36 16.58 -32.88
CA MET A 739 0.32 15.77 -31.86
C MET A 739 0.55 16.57 -30.58
N LEU A 740 0.83 17.87 -30.71
CA LEU A 740 0.95 18.79 -29.57
C LEU A 740 -0.36 18.89 -28.79
N ARG A 741 -1.52 19.03 -29.46
CA ARG A 741 -2.83 19.07 -28.81
C ARG A 741 -3.15 17.75 -28.09
N ILE A 742 -2.82 16.59 -28.65
CA ILE A 742 -2.97 15.30 -27.96
C ILE A 742 -2.10 15.27 -26.69
N ALA A 743 -0.83 15.65 -26.79
CA ALA A 743 0.08 15.68 -25.64
C ALA A 743 -0.38 16.66 -24.56
N PHE A 744 -0.84 17.85 -24.94
CA PHE A 744 -1.45 18.81 -24.03
C PHE A 744 -2.72 18.24 -23.40
N ARG A 745 -3.62 17.62 -24.17
CA ARG A 745 -4.83 17.01 -23.63
C ARG A 745 -4.53 15.94 -22.58
N ILE A 746 -3.43 15.21 -22.72
CA ILE A 746 -2.99 14.20 -21.75
C ILE A 746 -2.41 14.84 -20.48
N VAL A 747 -1.48 15.80 -20.63
CA VAL A 747 -0.65 16.30 -19.52
C VAL A 747 -1.23 17.53 -18.83
N ALA A 748 -1.87 18.44 -19.57
CA ALA A 748 -2.43 19.69 -19.06
C ALA A 748 -3.41 19.52 -17.89
N PRO A 749 -4.32 18.51 -17.88
CA PRO A 749 -5.25 18.30 -16.76
C PRO A 749 -4.57 17.94 -15.43
N LEU A 750 -3.28 17.60 -15.42
CA LEU A 750 -2.52 17.34 -14.20
C LEU A 750 -2.14 18.62 -13.46
N LEU A 751 -1.92 19.73 -14.18
CA LEU A 751 -1.41 20.97 -13.59
C LEU A 751 -2.31 21.54 -12.48
N PRO A 752 -3.66 21.59 -12.62
CA PRO A 752 -4.52 22.02 -11.52
C PRO A 752 -4.37 21.17 -10.25
N ARG A 753 -4.19 19.85 -10.41
CA ARG A 753 -3.96 18.92 -9.30
C ARG A 753 -2.59 19.15 -8.62
N LEU A 754 -1.63 19.67 -9.36
CA LEU A 754 -0.27 19.91 -8.91
C LEU A 754 -0.05 21.31 -8.33
N ALA A 755 -1.06 22.19 -8.31
CA ALA A 755 -0.92 23.57 -7.81
C ALA A 755 -0.32 23.65 -6.39
N ASN A 756 -0.60 22.67 -5.53
CA ASN A 756 -0.06 22.59 -4.17
C ASN A 756 1.32 21.88 -4.08
N ALA A 757 1.85 21.35 -5.18
CA ALA A 757 3.22 20.84 -5.30
C ALA A 757 4.00 21.61 -6.35
N HIS A 758 4.38 22.82 -5.96
CA HIS A 758 5.05 23.79 -6.83
C HIS A 758 6.21 23.19 -7.66
N ASN A 759 7.09 22.38 -7.07
CA ASN A 759 8.21 21.77 -7.80
C ASN A 759 7.73 20.85 -8.95
N LEU A 760 6.72 20.02 -8.69
CA LEU A 760 6.19 19.08 -9.68
C LEU A 760 5.32 19.79 -10.72
N PHE A 761 4.58 20.82 -10.31
CA PHE A 761 3.87 21.74 -11.20
C PHE A 761 4.85 22.37 -12.21
N SER A 762 5.92 23.01 -11.71
CA SER A 762 6.91 23.68 -12.55
C SER A 762 7.57 22.73 -13.53
N LYS A 763 7.96 21.51 -13.11
CA LYS A 763 8.49 20.47 -14.02
C LYS A 763 7.48 20.06 -15.10
N THR A 764 6.21 19.92 -14.74
CA THR A 764 5.16 19.51 -15.69
C THR A 764 4.82 20.63 -16.68
N LEU A 765 4.82 21.89 -16.23
CA LEU A 765 4.66 23.05 -17.11
C LEU A 765 5.86 23.18 -18.05
N GLU A 766 7.08 22.99 -17.55
CA GLU A 766 8.29 22.97 -18.37
C GLU A 766 8.24 21.89 -19.45
N LEU A 767 7.71 20.71 -19.12
CA LEU A 767 7.50 19.64 -20.09
C LEU A 767 6.54 20.07 -21.22
N LEU A 768 5.42 20.73 -20.90
CA LEU A 768 4.49 21.27 -21.90
C LEU A 768 5.15 22.34 -22.79
N LEU A 769 5.89 23.27 -22.19
CA LEU A 769 6.59 24.33 -22.91
C LEU A 769 7.68 23.78 -23.83
N ASN A 770 8.43 22.78 -23.38
CA ASN A 770 9.42 22.10 -24.21
C ASN A 770 8.79 21.42 -25.43
N MET A 771 7.60 20.81 -25.29
CA MET A 771 6.87 20.26 -26.44
C MET A 771 6.40 21.35 -27.41
N MET A 772 6.05 22.55 -26.93
CA MET A 772 5.77 23.68 -27.81
C MET A 772 7.02 24.12 -28.56
N VAL A 773 8.19 24.14 -27.91
CA VAL A 773 9.48 24.43 -28.56
C VAL A 773 9.84 23.35 -29.59
N ASP A 774 9.52 22.07 -29.34
CA ASP A 774 9.75 20.98 -30.30
C ASP A 774 9.00 21.23 -31.63
N VAL A 775 7.82 21.86 -31.60
CA VAL A 775 7.00 22.16 -32.79
C VAL A 775 7.29 23.56 -33.38
N PHE A 776 7.35 24.59 -32.52
CA PHE A 776 7.42 26.00 -32.92
C PHE A 776 8.78 26.65 -32.65
N GLY A 777 9.81 25.86 -32.35
CA GLY A 777 11.15 26.36 -32.07
C GLY A 777 11.83 26.98 -33.29
N ARG A 778 12.81 27.86 -33.06
CA ARG A 778 13.55 28.56 -34.13
C ARG A 778 14.17 27.65 -35.21
N ASN A 779 14.39 26.37 -34.87
CA ASN A 779 15.02 25.38 -35.74
C ASN A 779 14.02 24.38 -36.38
N SER A 780 12.70 24.57 -36.25
CA SER A 780 11.71 23.63 -36.83
C SER A 780 11.48 23.88 -38.34
N GLN A 781 11.29 22.80 -39.11
CA GLN A 781 11.11 22.78 -40.57
C GLN A 781 9.92 21.88 -40.95
N PRO A 782 9.07 22.25 -41.94
CA PRO A 782 9.06 23.48 -42.74
C PRO A 782 8.33 24.65 -42.04
N SER A 783 8.69 25.88 -42.43
CA SER A 783 8.30 27.14 -41.77
C SER A 783 7.10 27.83 -42.43
N THR A 784 5.90 27.26 -42.34
CA THR A 784 4.69 28.09 -42.50
C THR A 784 4.50 28.93 -41.23
N PRO A 785 4.20 30.24 -41.35
CA PRO A 785 3.82 31.06 -40.22
C PRO A 785 2.51 30.52 -39.63
N VAL A 786 2.46 30.39 -38.31
CA VAL A 786 1.28 29.88 -37.60
C VAL A 786 0.35 31.04 -37.31
N GLU A 787 -0.91 30.94 -37.74
CA GLU A 787 -1.91 31.93 -37.37
C GLU A 787 -2.36 31.74 -35.92
N ALA A 788 -2.64 32.83 -35.20
CA ALA A 788 -3.08 32.76 -33.81
C ALA A 788 -4.38 31.94 -33.64
N SER A 789 -5.27 32.01 -34.63
CA SER A 789 -6.52 31.24 -34.72
C SER A 789 -6.29 29.73 -34.62
N GLU A 790 -5.17 29.22 -35.15
CA GLU A 790 -4.84 27.80 -35.16
C GLU A 790 -4.42 27.28 -33.78
N ILE A 791 -3.94 28.13 -32.87
CA ILE A 791 -3.41 27.72 -31.56
C ILE A 791 -4.01 28.49 -30.39
N THR A 792 -5.18 29.10 -30.58
CA THR A 792 -5.85 29.92 -29.55
C THR A 792 -6.11 29.11 -28.27
N ASP A 793 -6.49 27.85 -28.42
CA ASP A 793 -6.74 26.91 -27.31
C ASP A 793 -5.49 26.69 -26.43
N LEU A 794 -4.31 26.58 -27.05
CA LEU A 794 -3.04 26.41 -26.34
C LEU A 794 -2.60 27.70 -25.64
N ILE A 795 -2.81 28.86 -26.27
CA ILE A 795 -2.50 30.17 -25.70
C ILE A 795 -3.38 30.44 -24.48
N ASP A 796 -4.69 30.26 -24.62
CA ASP A 796 -5.67 30.47 -23.55
C ASP A 796 -5.40 29.54 -22.36
N PHE A 797 -5.05 28.28 -22.64
CA PHE A 797 -4.67 27.33 -21.60
C PHE A 797 -3.45 27.80 -20.81
N LEU A 798 -2.36 28.19 -21.49
CA LEU A 798 -1.14 28.64 -20.84
C LEU A 798 -1.38 29.89 -20.00
N HIS A 799 -2.16 30.84 -20.52
CA HIS A 799 -2.58 32.01 -19.77
C HIS A 799 -3.34 31.60 -18.50
N HIS A 800 -4.32 30.72 -18.62
CA HIS A 800 -5.13 30.26 -17.49
C HIS A 800 -4.29 29.56 -16.42
N ILE A 801 -3.44 28.60 -16.81
CA ILE A 801 -2.77 27.71 -15.86
C ILE A 801 -1.67 28.41 -15.06
N VAL A 802 -0.98 29.38 -15.67
CA VAL A 802 0.05 30.21 -15.01
C VAL A 802 -0.57 31.09 -13.92
N HIS A 803 -1.79 31.59 -14.15
CA HIS A 803 -2.54 32.36 -13.15
C HIS A 803 -3.22 31.47 -12.10
N TYR A 804 -3.59 30.24 -12.47
CA TYR A 804 -4.21 29.27 -11.55
C TYR A 804 -3.26 28.91 -10.41
N GLU A 805 -1.99 28.60 -10.71
CA GLU A 805 -1.01 28.22 -9.69
C GLU A 805 -0.70 29.37 -8.73
N GLY A 806 -0.48 30.58 -9.23
CA GLY A 806 -0.15 31.70 -8.36
C GLY A 806 -1.30 32.16 -7.44
N GLN A 807 -2.53 31.76 -7.75
CA GLN A 807 -3.70 31.92 -6.88
C GLN A 807 -3.89 30.73 -5.92
N GLY A 808 -3.35 29.55 -6.23
CA GLY A 808 -3.63 28.30 -5.52
C GLY A 808 -5.05 27.76 -5.76
N GLY A 809 -5.66 28.08 -6.90
CA GLY A 809 -7.06 27.72 -7.18
C GLY A 809 -7.65 28.42 -8.41
N PRO A 810 -8.99 28.40 -8.58
CA PRO A 810 -9.67 28.98 -9.73
C PRO A 810 -9.26 30.43 -10.00
N VAL A 811 -8.91 30.73 -11.25
CA VAL A 811 -8.46 32.05 -11.68
C VAL A 811 -9.57 33.09 -11.47
N GLN A 812 -9.22 34.19 -10.81
CA GLN A 812 -10.04 35.37 -10.59
C GLN A 812 -9.48 36.55 -11.41
N PRO A 813 -10.27 37.62 -11.67
CA PRO A 813 -9.81 38.76 -12.45
C PRO A 813 -8.55 39.46 -11.91
N ASN A 814 -8.23 39.28 -10.63
CA ASN A 814 -7.07 39.82 -9.94
C ASN A 814 -6.00 38.77 -9.62
N SER A 815 -6.10 37.56 -10.18
CA SER A 815 -5.14 36.48 -9.95
C SER A 815 -3.75 36.90 -10.39
N LYS A 816 -2.76 36.55 -9.57
CA LYS A 816 -1.36 36.86 -9.85
C LYS A 816 -0.59 35.60 -10.20
N ALA A 817 0.18 35.65 -11.27
CA ALA A 817 1.14 34.62 -11.59
C ALA A 817 2.38 34.75 -10.70
N ARG A 818 3.01 33.62 -10.35
CA ARG A 818 4.27 33.64 -9.61
C ARG A 818 5.44 34.11 -10.49
N PRO A 819 6.37 34.92 -9.95
CA PRO A 819 7.50 35.42 -10.73
C PRO A 819 8.38 34.33 -11.34
N ASP A 820 8.62 33.24 -10.61
CA ASP A 820 9.48 32.14 -11.05
C ASP A 820 8.82 31.29 -12.16
N VAL A 821 7.49 31.13 -12.13
CA VAL A 821 6.70 30.50 -13.20
C VAL A 821 6.71 31.37 -14.46
N LEU A 822 6.55 32.69 -14.33
CA LEU A 822 6.68 33.63 -15.46
C LEU A 822 8.10 33.62 -16.04
N ALA A 823 9.13 33.49 -15.22
CA ALA A 823 10.51 33.36 -15.68
C ALA A 823 10.72 32.06 -16.49
N LEU A 824 10.08 30.96 -16.08
CA LEU A 824 10.08 29.69 -16.80
C LEU A 824 9.41 29.81 -18.18
N CYS A 825 8.24 30.45 -18.24
CA CYS A 825 7.58 30.78 -19.51
C CYS A 825 8.46 31.67 -20.38
N GLY A 826 9.07 32.72 -19.83
CA GLY A 826 9.97 33.63 -20.54
C GLY A 826 11.11 32.91 -21.25
N ARG A 827 11.82 32.01 -20.55
CA ARG A 827 12.90 31.20 -21.13
C ARG A 827 12.42 30.32 -22.28
N ALA A 828 11.25 29.70 -22.17
CA ALA A 828 10.70 28.89 -23.25
C ALA A 828 10.30 29.75 -24.46
N ILE A 829 9.65 30.89 -24.22
CA ILE A 829 9.19 31.83 -25.26
C ILE A 829 10.36 32.39 -26.07
N GLU A 830 11.53 32.59 -25.47
CA GLU A 830 12.74 33.00 -26.19
C GLU A 830 13.18 31.99 -27.25
N ASN A 831 12.94 30.71 -27.05
CA ASN A 831 13.32 29.65 -27.98
C ASN A 831 12.29 29.42 -29.11
N LEU A 832 11.14 30.09 -29.07
CA LEU A 832 10.11 30.03 -30.11
C LEU A 832 10.44 30.93 -31.31
N ARG A 833 9.85 30.63 -32.46
CA ARG A 833 9.83 31.50 -33.63
C ARG A 833 9.05 32.79 -33.34
N THR A 834 9.38 33.86 -34.05
CA THR A 834 8.83 35.22 -33.81
C THR A 834 7.31 35.31 -34.00
N ASP A 835 6.75 34.54 -34.94
CA ASP A 835 5.32 34.44 -35.21
C ASP A 835 4.53 33.85 -34.02
N VAL A 836 5.13 32.97 -33.22
CA VAL A 836 4.48 32.44 -32.00
C VAL A 836 4.88 33.23 -30.75
N GLN A 837 6.11 33.78 -30.74
CA GLN A 837 6.67 34.51 -29.60
C GLN A 837 5.81 35.70 -29.18
N HIS A 838 5.27 36.46 -30.14
CA HIS A 838 4.47 37.64 -29.84
C HIS A 838 3.14 37.31 -29.16
N LEU A 839 2.55 36.14 -29.46
CA LEU A 839 1.28 35.68 -28.90
C LEU A 839 1.38 35.37 -27.40
N LEU A 840 2.54 34.89 -26.95
CA LEU A 840 2.82 34.54 -25.55
C LEU A 840 3.59 35.63 -24.79
N SER A 841 3.89 36.76 -25.42
CA SER A 841 4.71 37.85 -24.84
C SER A 841 4.17 38.37 -23.50
N HIS A 842 2.86 38.28 -23.28
CA HIS A 842 2.19 38.66 -22.04
C HIS A 842 2.57 37.77 -20.84
N LEU A 843 3.10 36.56 -21.06
CA LEU A 843 3.58 35.61 -20.02
C LEU A 843 5.10 35.76 -19.74
N LYS A 844 5.60 36.99 -19.74
CA LYS A 844 7.00 37.33 -19.40
C LYS A 844 7.07 38.23 -18.18
N THR A 845 8.23 38.22 -17.52
CA THR A 845 8.56 39.13 -16.42
C THR A 845 8.94 40.55 -16.89
N ASP A 846 9.16 40.77 -18.18
CA ASP A 846 9.61 42.07 -18.69
C ASP A 846 8.44 43.07 -18.83
N ALA A 847 8.52 44.20 -18.12
CA ALA A 847 7.53 45.28 -18.14
C ALA A 847 7.44 46.02 -19.49
N SER A 848 8.47 45.94 -20.34
CA SER A 848 8.48 46.59 -21.66
C SER A 848 7.80 45.75 -22.76
N GLY A 849 7.75 44.43 -22.58
CA GLY A 849 7.15 43.47 -23.53
C GLY A 849 5.87 42.79 -23.06
N SER A 850 5.48 42.96 -21.79
CA SER A 850 4.25 42.39 -21.20
C SER A 850 3.37 43.47 -20.57
N ILE A 851 2.15 43.64 -21.11
CA ILE A 851 1.10 44.51 -20.53
C ILE A 851 0.77 44.09 -19.09
N TYR A 852 0.86 42.80 -18.79
CA TYR A 852 0.65 42.26 -17.45
C TYR A 852 1.73 42.71 -16.47
N ALA A 853 3.01 42.60 -16.86
CA ALA A 853 4.14 43.07 -16.06
C ALA A 853 4.12 44.60 -15.87
N ALA A 854 3.72 45.35 -16.91
CA ALA A 854 3.57 46.81 -16.86
C ALA A 854 2.49 47.29 -15.87
N THR A 855 1.42 46.51 -15.68
CA THR A 855 0.28 46.86 -14.81
C THR A 855 0.43 46.37 -13.36
N HIS A 856 1.44 45.54 -13.06
CA HIS A 856 1.68 44.95 -11.73
C HIS A 856 3.12 45.20 -11.19
N PRO A 857 3.54 46.48 -11.03
CA PRO A 857 4.92 46.83 -10.67
C PRO A 857 5.39 46.33 -9.29
N LYS A 858 4.46 45.94 -8.40
CA LYS A 858 4.79 45.44 -7.04
C LYS A 858 5.40 44.03 -7.00
N LEU A 859 5.40 43.27 -8.09
CA LEU A 859 6.06 41.97 -8.20
C LEU A 859 7.60 42.08 -8.35
N PHE A 860 8.12 43.30 -8.50
CA PHE A 860 9.51 43.60 -8.89
C PHE A 860 10.37 44.23 -7.79
N GLN A 861 9.88 44.33 -6.55
CA GLN A 861 10.73 44.72 -5.43
C GLN A 861 11.52 43.50 -4.96
N SER A 862 12.75 43.36 -5.44
CA SER A 862 13.76 42.49 -4.83
C SER A 862 13.92 42.85 -3.35
N PRO A 863 14.08 41.89 -2.42
CA PRO A 863 14.58 42.23 -1.09
C PRO A 863 16.03 42.71 -1.27
N SER A 864 16.27 43.98 -0.94
CA SER A 864 17.59 44.59 -0.82
C SER A 864 18.41 43.95 0.28
#